data_AF-A0A956JQ81-F1
#
_entry.id   AF-A0A956JQ81-F1
#
_cell.length_a   1.000
_cell.length_b   1.000
_cell.length_c   1.000
_cell.angle_alpha   90.00
_cell.angle_beta   90.00
_cell.angle_gamma   90.00
#
_symmetry.space_group_name_H-M   'P 1'
#
loop_
_entity.id
_entity.type
_entity.pdbx_description
1 polymer ?
#
loop_
_entity_poly.entity_id
_entity_poly.type
_entity_poly.pdbx_seq_one_letter_code
_entity_poly.pdbx_strand_id
1 'polypeptide(L)'
;MLRHALPLALLLLLTACGGSENNGTDPEKPPAAGEIGAACASASDCNRARCLTDSSFPGGYCFEDCVTDPNACREGSVCSPYLGFSWCLDSCSADTACRDGYVCDYNVCVPPCSNDRSCRGEDTCREGRCRPPCTQDSECPASDKPRCQDGQCLPPCRVDKECLPGFRCETGSGKCVAKPGTPMGKPCQGSDKCATDYCMPTRHLCSIKCDSSTECPRGYVCGLEKTDADFNGTFDGAERDCVPVKGEHPVGGPCSKDDDCQSEHCYYGFCMEGCKVDGNCPKDYTCSNVNLLVGGAVAEYNGCLPNNGVSHNYPLGEFKAGGVVGIDVPAHAASFIFTTAIAEYDQAAIVAEAKEPAGSVIAQPTDQCNYFGQPIRYLYGTQVSSLYVPNTPTYKLTKGLHQLTMTSTAQNVTIKATVSLKLGKAQKGTLNVNWHFLNLAGSCIEGATLDAKSAPTHPWFVATVDSLKQVLAQAKISLGQQTFTDIKEPSLDVVDYGGSPNDQQKLLSMSADKSGSAINVFVVREIKGGGGLGVTLGVSGGIPGPPGLHGTGSSGVLMSAQTACAKTDAGLTLAHELGHYLGLFHNQESYANPGYDAQQKKVVCPCPCTENMICQKDFGATEWCRGIDPLPDTQFKPTNLMYWAAHGGEDFTGGTLTPNQQRVILDNPLVGH
;
A
#
# COMPACT_ATOMS: atom_id res chain seq x y z
N MET A 1 -30.28 24.34 72.65
CA MET A 1 -28.99 24.53 73.34
C MET A 1 -27.98 24.96 72.28
N LEU A 2 -27.93 26.27 71.99
CA LEU A 2 -26.91 27.23 72.47
C LEU A 2 -25.49 26.82 72.04
N ARG A 3 -24.91 27.48 71.04
CA ARG A 3 -24.15 28.77 71.07
C ARG A 3 -22.66 28.50 71.30
N HIS A 4 -21.84 28.73 70.28
CA HIS A 4 -21.07 29.97 70.01
C HIS A 4 -19.63 29.89 70.55
N ALA A 5 -18.70 30.25 69.66
CA ALA A 5 -17.75 31.36 69.82
C ALA A 5 -16.29 30.98 69.54
N LEU A 6 -15.83 31.43 68.36
CA LEU A 6 -14.48 31.94 68.10
C LEU A 6 -14.08 33.00 69.17
N PRO A 7 -12.79 33.35 69.40
CA PRO A 7 -12.07 34.14 68.39
C PRO A 7 -10.51 34.11 68.36
N LEU A 8 -10.02 34.60 67.21
CA LEU A 8 -8.86 35.47 66.91
C LEU A 8 -7.47 35.18 67.51
N ALA A 9 -6.46 35.11 66.62
CA ALA A 9 -5.47 36.18 66.37
C ALA A 9 -4.34 35.65 65.44
N LEU A 10 -4.17 36.21 64.22
CA LEU A 10 -3.07 37.13 63.82
C LEU A 10 -1.84 36.33 63.28
N LEU A 11 -1.16 36.58 62.15
CA LEU A 11 -0.85 37.77 61.36
C LEU A 11 -0.16 37.36 60.02
N LEU A 12 -0.44 38.09 58.92
CA LEU A 12 0.34 38.34 57.67
C LEU A 12 1.07 37.21 56.90
N LEU A 13 0.73 37.07 55.60
CA LEU A 13 1.60 37.38 54.45
C LEU A 13 0.80 37.44 53.13
N LEU A 14 0.98 38.54 52.39
CA LEU A 14 0.49 38.80 51.03
C LEU A 14 1.40 38.11 50.00
N THR A 15 0.82 37.42 49.02
CA THR A 15 1.31 37.27 47.62
C THR A 15 0.15 36.70 46.79
N ALA A 16 -0.61 37.52 46.06
CA ALA A 16 -0.38 37.94 44.68
C ALA A 16 -0.51 36.78 43.67
N CYS A 17 -1.65 36.76 42.97
CA CYS A 17 -1.77 36.20 41.64
C CYS A 17 -0.74 36.90 40.75
N GLY A 18 0.24 36.16 40.26
CA GLY A 18 1.15 36.56 39.19
C GLY A 18 1.02 35.55 38.07
N GLY A 19 0.64 36.02 36.88
CA GLY A 19 0.78 35.24 35.66
C GLY A 19 2.25 34.88 35.46
N SER A 20 2.51 33.65 34.99
CA SER A 20 3.81 33.35 34.42
C SER A 20 3.78 33.80 32.98
N GLU A 21 4.54 34.84 32.73
CA GLU A 21 4.87 35.40 31.43
C GLU A 21 5.55 34.32 30.57
N ASN A 22 5.04 34.13 29.35
CA ASN A 22 5.83 33.61 28.25
C ASN A 22 6.74 34.74 27.76
N ASN A 23 7.97 34.80 28.29
CA ASN A 23 9.14 35.31 27.58
C ASN A 23 10.39 35.21 28.45
N GLY A 24 11.44 34.52 27.95
CA GLY A 24 12.81 34.87 28.29
C GLY A 24 13.72 33.73 28.76
N THR A 25 14.37 33.09 27.80
CA THR A 25 15.82 32.84 27.81
C THR A 25 16.42 32.11 29.01
N ASP A 26 16.38 30.79 28.99
CA ASP A 26 17.61 30.04 29.27
C ASP A 26 18.28 29.80 27.91
N PRO A 27 19.59 30.00 27.72
CA PRO A 27 20.25 29.60 26.48
C PRO A 27 20.03 28.09 26.32
N GLU A 28 19.26 27.72 25.29
CA GLU A 28 18.98 26.33 24.92
C GLU A 28 20.28 25.53 25.04
N LYS A 29 20.31 24.67 26.06
CA LYS A 29 21.48 23.85 26.36
C LYS A 29 21.62 22.83 25.23
N PRO A 30 22.83 22.56 24.72
CA PRO A 30 23.05 21.50 23.74
C PRO A 30 22.41 20.18 24.20
N PRO A 31 21.90 19.36 23.27
CA PRO A 31 21.15 18.15 23.59
C PRO A 31 21.99 17.20 24.46
N ALA A 32 21.37 16.59 25.47
CA ALA A 32 22.06 15.67 26.35
C ALA A 32 22.40 14.36 25.61
N ALA A 33 23.36 13.59 26.13
CA ALA A 33 23.80 12.35 25.50
C ALA A 33 22.61 11.39 25.25
N GLY A 34 22.44 10.98 23.99
CA GLY A 34 21.38 10.09 23.53
C GLY A 34 20.03 10.75 23.23
N GLU A 35 19.90 12.06 23.41
CA GLU A 35 18.73 12.83 22.94
C GLU A 35 18.81 13.14 21.45
N ILE A 36 17.70 13.57 20.85
CA ILE A 36 17.68 14.04 19.46
C ILE A 36 18.66 15.22 19.34
N GLY A 37 19.50 15.22 18.30
CA GLY A 37 20.57 16.20 18.14
C GLY A 37 21.92 15.81 18.73
N ALA A 38 21.97 14.80 19.61
CA ALA A 38 23.22 14.35 20.22
C ALA A 38 24.14 13.60 19.24
N ALA A 39 25.44 13.63 19.53
CA ALA A 39 26.46 12.85 18.82
C ALA A 39 26.23 11.34 19.01
N CYS A 40 26.50 10.53 17.98
CA CYS A 40 26.41 9.08 18.06
C CYS A 40 27.37 8.39 17.08
N ALA A 41 27.84 7.21 17.43
CA ALA A 41 28.60 6.33 16.53
C ALA A 41 27.76 5.13 16.05
N SER A 42 26.68 4.82 16.77
CA SER A 42 25.80 3.68 16.53
C SER A 42 24.41 3.91 17.13
N ALA A 43 23.42 3.10 16.73
CA ALA A 43 22.05 3.22 17.25
C ALA A 43 21.95 3.04 18.79
N SER A 44 22.91 2.33 19.42
CA SER A 44 22.92 2.16 20.88
C SER A 44 23.28 3.43 21.65
N ASP A 45 23.83 4.43 20.99
CA ASP A 45 24.17 5.71 21.61
C ASP A 45 22.94 6.63 21.72
N CYS A 46 21.83 6.27 21.07
CA CYS A 46 20.60 7.05 20.99
C CYS A 46 19.47 6.43 21.83
N ASN A 47 18.84 7.21 22.71
CA ASN A 47 17.79 6.74 23.62
C ASN A 47 16.45 6.55 22.89
N ARG A 48 16.29 5.38 22.25
CA ARG A 48 15.16 4.98 21.39
C ARG A 48 15.08 5.71 20.03
N ALA A 49 16.09 6.52 19.73
CA ALA A 49 16.31 7.16 18.44
C ALA A 49 17.27 6.35 17.55
N ARG A 50 17.37 6.70 16.27
CA ARG A 50 18.33 6.13 15.33
C ARG A 50 19.56 7.02 15.24
N CYS A 51 20.72 6.42 14.98
CA CYS A 51 21.95 7.16 14.75
C CYS A 51 22.19 7.36 13.26
N LEU A 52 22.26 8.62 12.81
CA LEU A 52 22.67 8.97 11.46
C LEU A 52 24.18 9.16 11.42
N THR A 53 24.90 8.20 10.85
CA THR A 53 26.38 8.23 10.75
C THR A 53 26.88 8.70 9.38
N ASP A 54 26.01 9.33 8.58
CA ASP A 54 26.39 9.85 7.26
C ASP A 54 27.52 10.89 7.40
N SER A 55 28.42 10.95 6.41
CA SER A 55 29.51 11.94 6.40
C SER A 55 29.03 13.39 6.44
N SER A 56 27.78 13.65 6.04
CA SER A 56 27.13 14.95 6.11
C SER A 56 26.76 15.35 7.54
N PHE A 57 26.71 14.40 8.48
CA PHE A 57 26.44 14.61 9.91
C PHE A 57 27.70 14.29 10.73
N PRO A 58 28.65 15.24 10.84
CA PRO A 58 29.94 14.98 11.47
C PRO A 58 29.77 14.56 12.94
N GLY A 59 30.37 13.44 13.32
CA GLY A 59 30.23 12.87 14.67
C GLY A 59 28.88 12.21 14.97
N GLY A 60 28.09 11.95 13.91
CA GLY A 60 26.78 11.30 13.93
C GLY A 60 25.68 12.07 14.65
N TYR A 61 24.42 11.78 14.35
CA TYR A 61 23.28 12.53 14.87
C TYR A 61 22.15 11.61 15.28
N CYS A 62 21.73 11.67 16.54
CA CYS A 62 20.53 10.97 16.99
C CYS A 62 19.28 11.66 16.44
N PHE A 63 18.44 10.91 15.72
CA PHE A 63 17.19 11.41 15.14
C PHE A 63 16.07 10.39 15.31
N GLU A 64 14.83 10.85 15.22
CA GLU A 64 13.65 9.98 15.13
C GLU A 64 12.97 10.19 13.77
N ASP A 65 12.32 9.14 13.28
CA ASP A 65 11.42 9.26 12.13
C ASP A 65 10.16 10.00 12.58
N CYS A 66 9.74 10.98 11.79
CA CYS A 66 8.43 11.61 11.92
C CYS A 66 7.68 11.59 10.58
N VAL A 67 7.99 10.61 9.72
CA VAL A 67 7.37 10.43 8.40
C VAL A 67 5.90 10.05 8.55
N THR A 68 5.53 9.35 9.63
CA THR A 68 4.16 8.91 9.89
C THR A 68 3.35 9.83 10.80
N ASP A 69 4.00 10.71 11.56
CA ASP A 69 3.35 11.68 12.48
C ASP A 69 4.29 12.86 12.76
N PRO A 70 4.00 14.09 12.27
CA PRO A 70 4.81 15.28 12.51
C PRO A 70 4.87 15.71 13.97
N ASN A 71 3.93 15.27 14.79
CA ASN A 71 3.87 15.56 16.22
C ASN A 71 4.51 14.45 17.06
N ALA A 72 5.04 13.39 16.45
CA ALA A 72 5.74 12.33 17.17
C ALA A 72 7.08 12.81 17.76
N CYS A 73 7.58 13.95 17.31
CA CYS A 73 8.81 14.53 17.82
C CYS A 73 8.65 14.94 19.28
N ARG A 74 9.63 14.53 20.09
CA ARG A 74 9.65 14.84 21.52
C ARG A 74 9.88 16.33 21.73
N GLU A 75 9.52 16.80 22.92
CA GLU A 75 9.80 18.16 23.37
C GLU A 75 11.28 18.52 23.13
N GLY A 76 11.52 19.70 22.55
CA GLY A 76 12.85 20.12 22.10
C GLY A 76 13.24 19.66 20.69
N SER A 77 12.37 18.98 19.95
CA SER A 77 12.62 18.62 18.55
C SER A 77 11.44 18.97 17.64
N VAL A 78 11.73 19.25 16.38
CA VAL A 78 10.75 19.61 15.34
C VAL A 78 10.88 18.63 14.19
N CYS A 79 9.73 18.12 13.72
CA CYS A 79 9.70 17.31 12.50
C CYS A 79 10.00 18.22 11.31
N SER A 80 11.14 17.99 10.66
CA SER A 80 11.57 18.81 9.54
C SER A 80 12.01 17.95 8.35
N PRO A 81 11.55 18.27 7.13
CA PRO A 81 12.02 17.61 5.92
C PRO A 81 13.44 18.08 5.59
N TYR A 82 14.41 17.17 5.72
CA TYR A 82 15.82 17.40 5.43
C TYR A 82 16.34 16.32 4.47
N LEU A 83 16.98 16.73 3.37
CA LEU A 83 17.49 15.84 2.31
C LEU A 83 16.44 14.85 1.73
N GLY A 84 15.16 15.23 1.73
CA GLY A 84 14.07 14.41 1.19
C GLY A 84 13.44 13.41 2.18
N PHE A 85 13.83 13.45 3.46
CA PHE A 85 13.25 12.64 4.52
C PHE A 85 12.77 13.54 5.67
N SER A 86 11.71 13.13 6.39
CA SER A 86 11.22 13.86 7.57
C SER A 86 11.78 13.25 8.85
N TRP A 87 12.63 14.00 9.54
CA TRP A 87 13.25 13.57 10.79
C TRP A 87 12.92 14.55 11.91
N CYS A 88 12.76 14.03 13.12
CA CYS A 88 12.81 14.87 14.31
C CYS A 88 14.23 15.36 14.47
N LEU A 89 14.42 16.64 14.24
CA LEU A 89 15.68 17.34 14.44
C LEU A 89 15.55 18.23 15.67
N ASP A 90 16.67 18.38 16.38
CA ASP A 90 16.76 19.22 17.56
C ASP A 90 16.36 20.66 17.20
N SER A 91 15.45 21.22 17.97
CA SER A 91 14.89 22.55 17.70
C SER A 91 15.85 23.62 18.18
N CYS A 92 15.83 24.79 17.55
CA CYS A 92 16.73 25.86 17.95
C CYS A 92 16.18 27.23 17.63
N SER A 93 16.61 28.19 18.44
CA SER A 93 16.39 29.63 18.23
C SER A 93 17.65 30.39 17.79
N ALA A 94 18.85 29.83 18.04
CA ALA A 94 20.15 30.40 17.65
C ALA A 94 21.21 29.30 17.53
N ASP A 95 22.36 29.59 16.91
CA ASP A 95 23.45 28.61 16.74
C ASP A 95 23.99 28.07 18.06
N THR A 96 23.97 28.90 19.11
CA THR A 96 24.40 28.51 20.45
C THR A 96 23.51 27.45 21.09
N ALA A 97 22.30 27.23 20.56
CA ALA A 97 21.41 26.14 20.96
C ALA A 97 21.88 24.79 20.41
N CYS A 98 22.61 24.80 19.29
CA CYS A 98 23.08 23.60 18.63
C CYS A 98 24.41 23.11 19.20
N ARG A 99 24.65 21.80 19.08
CA ARG A 99 25.96 21.23 19.43
C ARG A 99 27.09 21.79 18.56
N ASP A 100 28.32 21.73 19.07
CA ASP A 100 29.50 22.16 18.34
C ASP A 100 29.59 21.52 16.94
N GLY A 101 29.78 22.36 15.91
CA GLY A 101 29.80 21.94 14.51
C GLY A 101 28.43 21.91 13.81
N TYR A 102 27.37 22.36 14.48
CA TYR A 102 26.02 22.49 13.92
C TYR A 102 25.56 23.96 13.95
N VAL A 103 24.62 24.30 13.08
CA VAL A 103 24.01 25.62 12.99
C VAL A 103 22.50 25.51 13.09
N CYS A 104 21.87 26.54 13.61
CA CYS A 104 20.43 26.63 13.72
C CYS A 104 19.84 27.16 12.41
N ASP A 105 19.34 26.29 11.53
CA ASP A 105 18.79 26.69 10.24
C ASP A 105 17.33 26.25 10.09
N TYR A 106 16.47 27.17 9.63
CA TYR A 106 15.00 26.98 9.64
C TYR A 106 14.45 26.41 10.97
N ASN A 107 14.99 26.91 12.11
CA ASN A 107 14.65 26.52 13.49
C ASN A 107 14.98 25.07 13.87
N VAL A 108 15.88 24.41 13.14
CA VAL A 108 16.42 23.09 13.50
C VAL A 108 17.95 23.07 13.45
N CYS A 109 18.56 22.29 14.34
CA CYS A 109 20.00 22.10 14.38
C CYS A 109 20.46 21.12 13.31
N VAL A 110 21.11 21.65 12.29
CA VAL A 110 21.64 20.88 11.15
C VAL A 110 23.14 21.11 10.97
N PRO A 111 23.87 20.18 10.34
CA PRO A 111 25.24 20.43 9.94
C PRO A 111 25.28 21.65 9.02
N PRO A 112 26.30 22.51 9.12
CA PRO A 112 26.44 23.60 8.18
C PRO A 112 26.54 23.05 6.76
N CYS A 113 25.79 23.64 5.84
CA CYS A 113 25.84 23.24 4.44
C CYS A 113 27.28 23.45 3.91
N SER A 114 27.75 22.53 3.06
CA SER A 114 29.09 22.64 2.45
C SER A 114 29.03 23.06 0.97
N ASN A 115 27.87 22.88 0.35
CA ASN A 115 27.55 23.25 -1.02
C ASN A 115 26.02 23.24 -1.18
N ASP A 116 25.51 23.76 -2.31
CA ASP A 116 24.07 23.92 -2.56
C ASP A 116 23.29 22.60 -2.49
N ARG A 117 23.92 21.44 -2.76
CA ARG A 117 23.24 20.13 -2.66
C ARG A 117 22.93 19.72 -1.22
N SER A 118 23.54 20.37 -0.24
CA SER A 118 23.21 20.18 1.18
C SER A 118 21.88 20.87 1.56
N CYS A 119 21.29 21.65 0.66
CA CYS A 119 20.11 22.48 0.90
C CYS A 119 18.83 21.92 0.27
N ARG A 120 17.67 22.36 0.80
CA ARG A 120 16.34 21.92 0.35
C ARG A 120 15.92 22.70 -0.90
N GLY A 121 15.50 21.98 -1.95
CA GLY A 121 14.96 22.60 -3.17
C GLY A 121 16.04 23.36 -3.95
N GLU A 122 15.76 24.62 -4.29
CA GLU A 122 16.71 25.50 -5.00
C GLU A 122 17.58 26.37 -4.06
N ASP A 123 17.49 26.18 -2.73
CA ASP A 123 18.26 26.96 -1.76
C ASP A 123 19.79 26.81 -2.01
N THR A 124 20.51 27.93 -1.90
CA THR A 124 21.98 27.96 -2.03
C THR A 124 22.63 27.96 -0.66
N CYS A 125 23.77 27.27 -0.59
CA CYS A 125 24.57 27.20 0.61
C CYS A 125 25.43 28.45 0.76
N ARG A 126 25.12 29.27 1.76
CA ARG A 126 25.86 30.51 2.07
C ARG A 126 26.22 30.54 3.53
N GLU A 127 27.52 30.71 3.80
CA GLU A 127 28.05 30.81 5.16
C GLU A 127 27.63 29.62 6.05
N GLY A 128 27.57 28.41 5.46
CA GLY A 128 27.15 27.21 6.17
C GLY A 128 25.63 27.09 6.38
N ARG A 129 24.81 27.93 5.76
CA ARG A 129 23.34 27.91 5.90
C ARG A 129 22.64 27.83 4.57
N CYS A 130 21.50 27.15 4.55
CA CYS A 130 20.62 27.09 3.40
C CYS A 130 19.76 28.33 3.37
N ARG A 131 19.97 29.12 2.31
CA ARG A 131 19.23 30.35 2.08
C ARG A 131 18.56 30.24 0.72
N PRO A 132 17.42 30.91 0.52
CA PRO A 132 16.85 31.07 -0.80
C PRO A 132 17.94 31.50 -1.81
N PRO A 133 17.84 31.08 -3.09
CA PRO A 133 18.76 31.51 -4.15
C PRO A 133 19.00 33.03 -4.15
N CYS A 134 18.02 33.78 -3.68
CA CYS A 134 18.17 35.20 -3.41
C CYS A 134 17.19 35.68 -2.34
N THR A 135 17.53 36.77 -1.68
CA THR A 135 16.59 37.62 -0.92
C THR A 135 16.51 39.04 -1.51
N GLN A 136 17.41 39.36 -2.43
CA GLN A 136 17.56 40.65 -3.10
C GLN A 136 18.26 40.44 -4.46
N ASP A 137 18.02 41.35 -5.41
CA ASP A 137 18.50 41.25 -6.81
C ASP A 137 20.01 41.02 -6.92
N SER A 138 20.82 41.56 -6.00
CA SER A 138 22.28 41.45 -6.02
C SER A 138 22.80 40.02 -5.77
N GLU A 139 21.95 39.13 -5.28
CA GLU A 139 22.30 37.75 -4.95
C GLU A 139 22.12 36.78 -6.13
N CYS A 140 21.57 37.28 -7.24
CA CYS A 140 21.35 36.48 -8.42
C CYS A 140 22.59 36.47 -9.35
N PRO A 141 22.87 35.36 -10.06
CA PRO A 141 24.06 35.22 -10.91
C PRO A 141 24.16 36.36 -11.95
N ALA A 142 25.35 36.90 -12.22
CA ALA A 142 25.50 38.11 -13.04
C ALA A 142 25.08 37.98 -14.53
N SER A 143 24.59 36.82 -14.98
CA SER A 143 24.07 36.62 -16.34
C SER A 143 22.75 37.35 -16.52
N ASP A 144 22.77 38.40 -17.36
CA ASP A 144 21.61 39.19 -17.78
C ASP A 144 20.87 40.00 -16.71
N LYS A 145 21.50 40.44 -15.61
CA LYS A 145 20.86 41.25 -14.53
C LYS A 145 19.60 40.59 -13.90
N PRO A 146 19.69 39.34 -13.43
CA PRO A 146 18.54 38.69 -12.82
C PRO A 146 18.14 39.36 -11.51
N ARG A 147 16.85 39.25 -11.19
CA ARG A 147 16.19 39.86 -10.04
C ARG A 147 15.71 38.77 -9.10
N CYS A 148 15.68 39.10 -7.82
CA CYS A 148 15.14 38.20 -6.84
C CYS A 148 13.64 38.39 -6.67
N GLN A 149 12.88 37.34 -6.92
CA GLN A 149 11.44 37.34 -6.75
C GLN A 149 10.96 36.03 -6.13
N ASP A 150 10.29 36.13 -4.98
CA ASP A 150 9.81 34.99 -4.18
C ASP A 150 10.90 33.93 -3.88
N GLY A 151 12.13 34.42 -3.68
CA GLY A 151 13.30 33.58 -3.44
C GLY A 151 14.00 33.04 -4.69
N GLN A 152 13.45 33.27 -5.90
CA GLN A 152 14.01 32.79 -7.17
C GLN A 152 14.67 33.91 -7.98
N CYS A 153 15.75 33.55 -8.68
CA CYS A 153 16.47 34.46 -9.56
C CYS A 153 15.91 34.41 -10.98
N LEU A 154 15.12 35.41 -11.35
CA LEU A 154 14.50 35.54 -12.67
C LEU A 154 15.27 36.55 -13.53
N PRO A 155 15.48 36.31 -14.84
CA PRO A 155 16.03 37.33 -15.73
C PRO A 155 15.10 38.56 -15.82
N PRO A 156 15.60 39.74 -16.20
CA PRO A 156 14.78 40.93 -16.38
C PRO A 156 13.78 40.70 -17.51
N CYS A 157 12.53 41.07 -17.24
CA CYS A 157 11.48 40.89 -18.21
C CYS A 157 11.51 41.98 -19.30
N ARG A 158 11.04 41.61 -20.48
CA ARG A 158 10.73 42.49 -21.61
C ARG A 158 9.25 42.44 -21.95
N VAL A 159 8.61 41.32 -21.62
CA VAL A 159 7.20 41.04 -21.84
C VAL A 159 6.64 40.28 -20.64
N ASP A 160 5.33 40.36 -20.41
CA ASP A 160 4.68 39.75 -19.25
C ASP A 160 4.93 38.25 -19.12
N LYS A 161 5.09 37.52 -20.24
CA LYS A 161 5.35 36.06 -20.22
C LYS A 161 6.68 35.67 -19.55
N GLU A 162 7.60 36.62 -19.41
CA GLU A 162 8.90 36.40 -18.76
C GLU A 162 8.81 36.57 -17.24
N CYS A 163 7.64 36.97 -16.73
CA CYS A 163 7.34 37.05 -15.31
C CYS A 163 6.59 35.81 -14.84
N LEU A 164 6.71 35.52 -13.53
CA LEU A 164 5.84 34.53 -12.88
C LEU A 164 4.36 34.92 -13.04
N PRO A 165 3.44 33.94 -13.09
CA PRO A 165 2.03 34.24 -13.16
C PRO A 165 1.55 35.11 -12.00
N GLY A 166 0.61 36.04 -12.29
CA GLY A 166 0.22 37.09 -11.35
C GLY A 166 1.09 38.36 -11.42
N PHE A 167 2.13 38.37 -12.26
CA PHE A 167 2.99 39.53 -12.49
C PHE A 167 2.96 39.94 -13.97
N ARG A 168 3.27 41.21 -14.22
CA ARG A 168 3.44 41.80 -15.55
C ARG A 168 4.78 42.51 -15.63
N CYS A 169 5.30 42.65 -16.83
CA CYS A 169 6.52 43.37 -17.03
C CYS A 169 6.28 44.88 -17.02
N GLU A 170 6.93 45.60 -16.12
CA GLU A 170 6.94 47.05 -16.11
C GLU A 170 7.90 47.57 -17.17
N THR A 171 7.33 48.04 -18.28
CA THR A 171 8.05 48.61 -19.41
C THR A 171 8.86 49.83 -18.96
N GLY A 172 10.19 49.70 -18.95
CA GLY A 172 11.13 50.75 -18.57
C GLY A 172 12.08 50.33 -17.46
N SER A 173 11.60 49.57 -16.48
CA SER A 173 12.43 49.04 -15.39
C SER A 173 12.85 47.58 -15.63
N GLY A 174 12.13 46.85 -16.48
CA GLY A 174 12.30 45.42 -16.69
C GLY A 174 12.03 44.63 -15.40
N LYS A 175 11.17 45.17 -14.52
CA LYS A 175 10.71 44.50 -13.30
C LYS A 175 9.40 43.79 -13.56
N CYS A 176 9.28 42.58 -13.05
CA CYS A 176 7.99 41.94 -12.88
C CYS A 176 7.29 42.59 -11.68
N VAL A 177 6.20 43.29 -11.93
CA VAL A 177 5.35 43.92 -10.91
C VAL A 177 4.03 43.18 -10.83
N ALA A 178 3.43 43.09 -9.65
CA ALA A 178 2.16 42.41 -9.48
C ALA A 178 1.10 43.00 -10.43
N LYS A 179 0.37 42.13 -11.13
CA LYS A 179 -0.81 42.53 -11.88
C LYS A 179 -1.86 43.06 -10.88
N PRO A 180 -2.66 44.06 -11.27
CA PRO A 180 -3.82 44.48 -10.50
C PRO A 180 -4.75 43.28 -10.28
N GLY A 181 -5.29 43.15 -9.06
CA GLY A 181 -6.19 42.07 -8.71
C GLY A 181 -5.82 41.38 -7.41
N THR A 182 -6.57 40.34 -7.10
CA THR A 182 -6.42 39.51 -5.91
C THR A 182 -5.24 38.55 -6.10
N PRO A 183 -4.27 38.49 -5.17
CA PRO A 183 -3.13 37.60 -5.28
C PRO A 183 -3.52 36.12 -5.31
N MET A 184 -2.64 35.28 -5.84
CA MET A 184 -2.78 33.83 -5.81
C MET A 184 -2.98 33.31 -4.37
N GLY A 185 -3.82 32.28 -4.22
CA GLY A 185 -4.22 31.66 -2.95
C GLY A 185 -5.25 32.44 -2.14
N LYS A 186 -5.69 33.62 -2.61
CA LYS A 186 -6.75 34.38 -1.94
C LYS A 186 -8.12 34.09 -2.54
N PRO A 187 -9.20 34.18 -1.74
CA PRO A 187 -10.57 33.96 -2.22
C PRO A 187 -10.93 34.89 -3.38
N CYS A 188 -11.68 34.38 -4.35
CA CYS A 188 -12.14 35.09 -5.53
C CYS A 188 -13.62 34.83 -5.84
N GLN A 189 -14.25 35.79 -6.50
CA GLN A 189 -15.64 35.69 -6.99
C GLN A 189 -15.72 35.53 -8.51
N GLY A 190 -14.57 35.49 -9.19
CA GLY A 190 -14.46 35.44 -10.64
C GLY A 190 -13.02 35.61 -11.09
N SER A 191 -12.68 35.04 -12.24
CA SER A 191 -11.33 35.05 -12.81
C SER A 191 -10.80 36.45 -13.09
N ASP A 192 -11.69 37.40 -13.46
CA ASP A 192 -11.35 38.80 -13.71
C ASP A 192 -10.91 39.58 -12.45
N LYS A 193 -11.14 39.01 -11.26
CA LYS A 193 -10.72 39.58 -9.98
C LYS A 193 -9.36 39.11 -9.53
N CYS A 194 -8.81 38.08 -10.16
CA CYS A 194 -7.52 37.50 -9.81
C CYS A 194 -6.39 38.18 -10.58
N ALA A 195 -5.27 38.47 -9.92
CA ALA A 195 -4.06 38.94 -10.59
C ALA A 195 -3.54 37.92 -11.61
N THR A 196 -3.88 36.63 -11.43
CA THR A 196 -3.55 35.52 -12.33
C THR A 196 -4.54 35.34 -13.48
N ASP A 197 -5.61 36.14 -13.54
CA ASP A 197 -6.71 36.01 -14.50
C ASP A 197 -7.44 34.64 -14.42
N TYR A 198 -7.30 33.91 -13.31
CA TYR A 198 -7.91 32.59 -13.10
C TYR A 198 -8.33 32.37 -11.64
N CYS A 199 -9.61 32.05 -11.45
CA CYS A 199 -10.24 31.69 -10.19
C CYS A 199 -10.67 30.22 -10.27
N MET A 200 -10.18 29.37 -9.36
CA MET A 200 -10.56 27.96 -9.34
C MET A 200 -12.08 27.80 -9.17
N PRO A 201 -12.76 26.99 -10.01
CA PRO A 201 -14.21 26.90 -10.02
C PRO A 201 -14.81 26.45 -8.69
N THR A 202 -14.18 25.49 -8.02
CA THR A 202 -14.76 24.84 -6.84
C THR A 202 -14.16 25.38 -5.55
N ARG A 203 -12.85 25.62 -5.50
CA ARG A 203 -12.19 26.18 -4.32
C ARG A 203 -12.37 27.69 -4.16
N HIS A 204 -12.74 28.39 -5.23
CA HIS A 204 -12.86 29.85 -5.26
C HIS A 204 -11.60 30.56 -4.78
N LEU A 205 -10.42 30.07 -5.16
CA LEU A 205 -9.12 30.71 -4.89
C LEU A 205 -8.47 31.14 -6.20
N CYS A 206 -7.83 32.31 -6.21
CA CYS A 206 -7.01 32.72 -7.34
C CYS A 206 -5.85 31.74 -7.51
N SER A 207 -5.69 31.19 -8.71
CA SER A 207 -4.67 30.19 -9.02
C SER A 207 -4.20 30.32 -10.46
N ILE A 208 -3.49 29.33 -10.96
CA ILE A 208 -3.12 29.14 -12.36
C ILE A 208 -3.31 27.66 -12.73
N LYS A 209 -3.61 27.46 -14.02
CA LYS A 209 -3.51 26.15 -14.66
C LYS A 209 -2.04 25.72 -14.69
N CYS A 210 -1.79 24.44 -14.54
CA CYS A 210 -0.44 23.88 -14.58
C CYS A 210 -0.38 22.61 -15.42
N ASP A 211 0.75 22.43 -16.10
CA ASP A 211 1.12 21.16 -16.71
C ASP A 211 2.17 20.41 -15.87
N SER A 212 2.76 21.06 -14.87
CA SER A 212 3.73 20.48 -13.94
C SER A 212 3.86 21.30 -12.65
N SER A 213 4.33 20.68 -11.56
CA SER A 213 4.60 21.39 -10.30
C SER A 213 5.70 22.45 -10.42
N THR A 214 6.56 22.38 -11.47
CA THR A 214 7.58 23.41 -11.73
C THR A 214 7.01 24.73 -12.24
N GLU A 215 5.76 24.74 -12.70
CA GLU A 215 5.06 25.98 -13.10
C GLU A 215 4.40 26.68 -11.91
N CYS A 216 4.30 26.00 -10.77
CA CYS A 216 3.65 26.52 -9.58
C CYS A 216 4.61 27.35 -8.73
N PRO A 217 4.18 28.52 -8.20
CA PRO A 217 4.95 29.29 -7.23
C PRO A 217 5.23 28.52 -5.94
N ARG A 218 6.16 29.03 -5.12
CA ARG A 218 6.53 28.40 -3.85
C ARG A 218 5.31 28.25 -2.93
N GLY A 219 5.17 27.08 -2.31
CA GLY A 219 4.02 26.73 -1.47
C GLY A 219 2.82 26.17 -2.24
N TYR A 220 2.96 25.97 -3.55
CA TYR A 220 1.95 25.33 -4.40
C TYR A 220 2.56 24.18 -5.19
N VAL A 221 1.72 23.23 -5.56
CA VAL A 221 2.05 22.08 -6.43
C VAL A 221 0.97 21.92 -7.47
N CYS A 222 1.28 21.26 -8.59
CA CYS A 222 0.28 20.98 -9.60
C CYS A 222 -0.62 19.83 -9.12
N GLY A 223 -1.79 20.16 -8.60
CA GLY A 223 -2.69 19.22 -7.96
C GLY A 223 -3.98 18.99 -8.74
N LEU A 224 -4.91 18.32 -8.09
CA LEU A 224 -6.24 18.05 -8.62
C LEU A 224 -7.22 19.13 -8.15
N GLU A 225 -7.85 19.81 -9.11
CA GLU A 225 -9.09 20.53 -8.87
C GLU A 225 -10.26 19.71 -9.43
N LYS A 226 -11.17 19.30 -8.55
CA LYS A 226 -12.43 18.66 -8.96
C LYS A 226 -13.38 19.77 -9.38
N THR A 227 -14.01 19.66 -10.54
CA THR A 227 -14.90 20.68 -11.08
C THR A 227 -16.34 20.15 -11.18
N ASP A 228 -17.29 21.05 -10.97
CA ASP A 228 -18.73 20.85 -11.20
C ASP A 228 -19.09 21.74 -12.40
N ALA A 229 -18.86 21.22 -13.60
CA ALA A 229 -18.97 21.92 -14.87
C ALA A 229 -20.44 22.20 -15.27
N ASP A 230 -21.37 21.36 -14.82
CA ASP A 230 -22.81 21.54 -15.06
C ASP A 230 -23.57 22.22 -13.89
N PHE A 231 -22.87 22.53 -12.80
CA PHE A 231 -23.38 23.21 -11.59
C PHE A 231 -24.53 22.46 -10.91
N ASN A 232 -24.55 21.14 -10.99
CA ASN A 232 -25.60 20.31 -10.39
C ASN A 232 -25.33 19.96 -8.91
N GLY A 233 -24.20 20.40 -8.35
CA GLY A 233 -23.76 20.13 -6.99
C GLY A 233 -22.96 18.82 -6.84
N THR A 234 -22.61 18.17 -7.95
CA THR A 234 -21.76 16.97 -8.00
C THR A 234 -20.59 17.23 -8.94
N PHE A 235 -19.40 16.77 -8.56
CA PHE A 235 -18.23 16.92 -9.42
C PHE A 235 -18.35 16.02 -10.64
N ASP A 236 -18.15 16.59 -11.82
CA ASP A 236 -18.21 15.89 -13.11
C ASP A 236 -16.94 16.10 -13.96
N GLY A 237 -15.99 16.88 -13.46
CA GLY A 237 -14.72 17.14 -14.11
C GLY A 237 -13.51 17.13 -13.16
N ALA A 238 -12.34 17.12 -13.78
CA ALA A 238 -11.06 17.18 -13.11
C ALA A 238 -10.10 18.05 -13.92
N GLU A 239 -9.42 18.98 -13.26
CA GLU A 239 -8.44 19.87 -13.88
C GLU A 239 -7.14 19.89 -13.07
N ARG A 240 -6.05 20.28 -13.75
CA ARG A 240 -4.74 20.48 -13.13
C ARG A 240 -4.55 21.96 -12.82
N ASP A 241 -4.46 22.28 -11.54
CA ASP A 241 -4.27 23.65 -11.05
C ASP A 241 -3.19 23.69 -9.97
N CYS A 242 -2.55 24.83 -9.82
CA CYS A 242 -1.64 25.03 -8.71
C CYS A 242 -2.42 25.14 -7.40
N VAL A 243 -2.41 24.09 -6.61
CA VAL A 243 -3.09 24.03 -5.32
C VAL A 243 -2.10 24.31 -4.19
N PRO A 244 -2.53 24.95 -3.08
CA PRO A 244 -1.67 25.10 -1.92
C PRO A 244 -1.22 23.73 -1.42
N VAL A 245 0.07 23.61 -1.07
CA VAL A 245 0.58 22.40 -0.42
C VAL A 245 -0.10 22.24 0.94
N LYS A 246 -0.71 21.08 1.19
CA LYS A 246 -1.43 20.79 2.44
C LYS A 246 -0.98 19.51 3.12
N GLY A 247 -0.99 18.39 2.39
CA GLY A 247 -0.52 17.10 2.91
C GLY A 247 1.01 17.04 3.02
N GLU A 248 1.51 15.98 3.64
CA GLU A 248 2.94 15.82 3.92
C GLU A 248 3.65 15.01 2.84
N HIS A 249 2.92 14.10 2.19
CA HIS A 249 3.49 13.16 1.26
C HIS A 249 3.62 13.76 -0.15
N PRO A 250 4.83 13.77 -0.74
CA PRO A 250 5.02 14.21 -2.12
C PRO A 250 4.51 13.17 -3.10
N VAL A 251 4.55 13.46 -4.41
CA VAL A 251 4.30 12.48 -5.46
C VAL A 251 4.96 11.11 -5.20
N GLY A 252 4.17 10.04 -5.33
CA GLY A 252 4.54 8.65 -5.06
C GLY A 252 4.55 8.23 -3.58
N GLY A 253 4.41 9.18 -2.65
CA GLY A 253 4.27 8.87 -1.23
C GLY A 253 3.01 8.05 -0.93
N PRO A 254 2.99 7.30 0.18
CA PRO A 254 1.82 6.52 0.58
C PRO A 254 0.69 7.46 0.97
N CYS A 255 -0.56 7.04 0.76
CA CYS A 255 -1.72 7.79 1.23
C CYS A 255 -2.91 6.87 1.50
N SER A 256 -3.84 7.36 2.30
CA SER A 256 -5.13 6.72 2.59
C SER A 256 -6.32 7.58 2.14
N LYS A 257 -6.09 8.88 2.00
CA LYS A 257 -7.04 9.90 1.56
C LYS A 257 -6.31 11.04 0.86
N ASP A 258 -7.05 11.84 0.11
CA ASP A 258 -6.55 12.99 -0.66
C ASP A 258 -5.69 13.93 0.21
N ASP A 259 -6.14 14.26 1.42
CA ASP A 259 -5.47 15.21 2.33
C ASP A 259 -4.08 14.76 2.83
N ASP A 260 -3.72 13.49 2.66
CA ASP A 260 -2.37 13.00 3.03
C ASP A 260 -1.30 13.52 2.04
N CYS A 261 -1.73 13.90 0.82
CA CYS A 261 -0.86 14.28 -0.28
C CYS A 261 -0.67 15.78 -0.39
N GLN A 262 0.55 16.21 -0.75
CA GLN A 262 0.85 17.61 -1.03
C GLN A 262 -0.04 18.20 -2.13
N SER A 263 -0.40 17.38 -3.13
CA SER A 263 -1.29 17.70 -4.24
C SER A 263 -2.78 17.53 -3.94
N GLU A 264 -3.14 17.14 -2.71
CA GLU A 264 -4.49 16.75 -2.29
C GLU A 264 -5.12 15.68 -3.19
N HIS A 265 -4.31 14.76 -3.69
CA HIS A 265 -4.82 13.66 -4.50
C HIS A 265 -4.13 12.34 -4.23
N CYS A 266 -4.91 11.42 -3.68
CA CYS A 266 -4.50 10.05 -3.41
C CYS A 266 -5.09 9.10 -4.46
N TYR A 267 -4.23 8.59 -5.34
CA TYR A 267 -4.60 7.60 -6.34
C TYR A 267 -4.29 6.19 -5.83
N TYR A 268 -5.31 5.50 -5.34
CA TYR A 268 -5.20 4.15 -4.78
C TYR A 268 -3.98 3.95 -3.89
N GLY A 269 -3.69 4.88 -2.98
CA GLY A 269 -2.56 4.77 -2.06
C GLY A 269 -1.24 5.35 -2.54
N PHE A 270 -1.21 5.98 -3.72
CA PHE A 270 -0.10 6.78 -4.20
C PHE A 270 -0.49 8.25 -4.31
N CYS A 271 0.27 9.14 -3.70
CA CYS A 271 0.10 10.56 -3.94
C CYS A 271 0.45 10.90 -5.39
N MET A 272 -0.43 11.63 -6.06
CA MET A 272 -0.28 11.92 -7.49
C MET A 272 -0.29 13.43 -7.74
N GLU A 273 0.72 13.91 -8.44
CA GLU A 273 0.82 15.30 -8.92
C GLU A 273 0.48 15.37 -10.41
N GLY A 274 -0.11 16.48 -10.85
CA GLY A 274 -0.52 16.70 -12.23
C GLY A 274 0.67 16.81 -13.18
N CYS A 275 0.50 16.23 -14.37
CA CYS A 275 1.51 16.23 -15.43
C CYS A 275 0.89 16.34 -16.82
N LYS A 276 1.69 16.73 -17.82
CA LYS A 276 1.31 16.65 -19.23
C LYS A 276 2.15 15.65 -20.03
N VAL A 277 3.43 15.55 -19.70
CA VAL A 277 4.37 14.61 -20.30
C VAL A 277 5.25 13.99 -19.22
N ASP A 278 5.91 12.86 -19.52
CA ASP A 278 6.78 12.16 -18.57
C ASP A 278 7.89 13.05 -17.99
N GLY A 279 8.40 14.01 -18.78
CA GLY A 279 9.40 14.97 -18.33
C GLY A 279 8.93 15.93 -17.22
N ASN A 280 7.63 15.98 -16.94
CA ASN A 280 7.07 16.73 -15.81
C ASN A 280 7.11 15.94 -14.50
N CYS A 281 7.38 14.64 -14.55
CA CYS A 281 7.41 13.77 -13.39
C CYS A 281 8.83 13.56 -12.86
N PRO A 282 9.00 13.22 -11.57
CA PRO A 282 10.29 12.84 -11.04
C PRO A 282 10.87 11.62 -11.77
N LYS A 283 12.17 11.41 -11.60
CA LYS A 283 12.83 10.20 -12.11
C LYS A 283 12.15 8.95 -11.52
N ASP A 284 11.92 7.96 -12.38
CA ASP A 284 11.22 6.70 -12.08
C ASP A 284 9.69 6.79 -11.97
N TYR A 285 9.10 7.87 -12.51
CA TYR A 285 7.66 8.07 -12.67
C TYR A 285 7.30 8.26 -14.14
N THR A 286 6.05 7.96 -14.48
CA THR A 286 5.48 8.17 -15.83
C THR A 286 4.23 9.02 -15.70
N CYS A 287 4.05 9.95 -16.64
CA CYS A 287 2.82 10.74 -16.71
C CYS A 287 1.69 9.86 -17.24
N SER A 288 0.81 9.44 -16.33
CA SER A 288 -0.22 8.45 -16.60
C SER A 288 -1.58 9.10 -16.68
N ASN A 289 -2.31 8.78 -17.76
CA ASN A 289 -3.71 9.10 -17.89
C ASN A 289 -4.53 8.09 -17.07
N VAL A 290 -5.28 8.59 -16.11
CA VAL A 290 -6.14 7.84 -15.19
C VAL A 290 -7.57 8.35 -15.27
N ASN A 291 -8.51 7.47 -14.95
CA ASN A 291 -9.92 7.81 -14.82
C ASN A 291 -10.25 8.06 -13.34
N LEU A 292 -10.60 9.29 -13.01
CA LEU A 292 -11.04 9.68 -11.68
C LEU A 292 -12.55 9.53 -11.55
N LEU A 293 -12.98 8.81 -10.52
CA LEU A 293 -14.38 8.70 -10.16
C LEU A 293 -14.74 9.89 -9.28
N VAL A 294 -15.39 10.88 -9.87
CA VAL A 294 -15.81 12.12 -9.20
C VAL A 294 -17.33 12.23 -9.31
N GLY A 295 -18.03 12.40 -8.18
CA GLY A 295 -19.44 12.82 -8.12
C GLY A 295 -20.50 12.01 -8.91
N GLY A 296 -20.17 10.87 -9.53
CA GLY A 296 -21.06 10.12 -10.42
C GLY A 296 -20.64 10.14 -11.89
N ALA A 297 -19.57 10.84 -12.23
CA ALA A 297 -18.94 10.87 -13.54
C ALA A 297 -17.50 10.32 -13.49
N VAL A 298 -16.94 10.18 -14.69
CA VAL A 298 -15.58 9.68 -14.90
C VAL A 298 -14.80 10.79 -15.59
N ALA A 299 -13.87 11.41 -14.87
CA ALA A 299 -13.04 12.49 -15.39
C ALA A 299 -11.63 11.96 -15.71
N GLU A 300 -11.12 12.26 -16.90
CA GLU A 300 -9.72 11.95 -17.23
C GLU A 300 -8.78 12.92 -16.53
N TYR A 301 -7.72 12.40 -15.94
CA TYR A 301 -6.67 13.18 -15.31
C TYR A 301 -5.30 12.60 -15.66
N ASN A 302 -4.33 13.46 -15.89
CA ASN A 302 -2.95 13.05 -16.11
C ASN A 302 -2.16 13.38 -14.84
N GLY A 303 -1.56 12.35 -14.24
CA GLY A 303 -0.72 12.53 -13.08
C GLY A 303 0.46 11.57 -13.04
N CYS A 304 1.47 11.96 -12.27
CA CYS A 304 2.71 11.23 -12.10
C CYS A 304 2.50 10.01 -11.21
N LEU A 305 2.62 8.82 -11.80
CA LEU A 305 2.58 7.55 -11.09
C LEU A 305 3.95 6.87 -11.10
N PRO A 306 4.33 6.18 -10.01
CA PRO A 306 5.57 5.40 -9.98
C PRO A 306 5.61 4.36 -11.10
N ASN A 307 6.75 4.20 -11.78
CA ASN A 307 6.92 3.16 -12.79
C ASN A 307 6.73 1.75 -12.23
N ASN A 308 7.09 1.57 -10.96
CA ASN A 308 6.95 0.35 -10.20
C ASN A 308 6.48 0.68 -8.79
N GLY A 309 5.62 -0.15 -8.22
CA GLY A 309 5.13 0.04 -6.87
C GLY A 309 3.98 -0.90 -6.56
N VAL A 310 3.62 -0.97 -5.29
CA VAL A 310 2.42 -1.69 -4.86
C VAL A 310 1.64 -0.84 -3.87
N SER A 311 0.32 -0.79 -4.09
CA SER A 311 -0.65 -0.37 -3.10
C SER A 311 -1.39 -1.57 -2.54
N HIS A 312 -1.66 -1.53 -1.23
CA HIS A 312 -2.31 -2.60 -0.49
C HIS A 312 -3.61 -2.12 0.13
N ASN A 313 -4.70 -2.84 -0.13
CA ASN A 313 -6.01 -2.68 0.52
C ASN A 313 -6.53 -1.25 0.56
N TYR A 314 -6.32 -0.47 -0.50
CA TYR A 314 -6.87 0.87 -0.58
C TYR A 314 -8.40 0.82 -0.50
N PRO A 315 -9.04 1.52 0.45
CA PRO A 315 -10.48 1.46 0.65
C PRO A 315 -11.21 2.19 -0.48
N LEU A 316 -12.13 1.47 -1.14
CA LEU A 316 -13.02 2.06 -2.15
C LEU A 316 -14.36 2.51 -1.55
N GLY A 317 -14.65 2.07 -0.32
CA GLY A 317 -15.84 2.44 0.43
C GLY A 317 -16.73 1.25 0.78
N GLU A 318 -17.96 1.58 1.12
CA GLU A 318 -19.01 0.66 1.55
C GLU A 318 -20.18 0.68 0.56
N PHE A 319 -20.66 -0.51 0.21
CA PHE A 319 -21.63 -0.70 -0.86
C PHE A 319 -22.73 -1.66 -0.45
N LYS A 320 -23.89 -1.54 -1.09
CA LYS A 320 -24.97 -2.53 -0.97
C LYS A 320 -24.81 -3.63 -1.99
N ALA A 321 -25.39 -4.80 -1.74
CA ALA A 321 -25.51 -5.85 -2.74
C ALA A 321 -26.22 -5.32 -4.00
N GLY A 322 -25.71 -5.68 -5.18
CA GLY A 322 -26.08 -5.12 -6.48
C GLY A 322 -25.34 -3.83 -6.85
N GLY A 323 -24.54 -3.27 -5.96
CA GLY A 323 -23.71 -2.09 -6.24
C GLY A 323 -22.62 -2.39 -7.27
N VAL A 324 -22.34 -1.41 -8.12
CA VAL A 324 -21.26 -1.44 -9.11
C VAL A 324 -20.15 -0.50 -8.67
N VAL A 325 -18.92 -0.97 -8.71
CA VAL A 325 -17.71 -0.19 -8.41
C VAL A 325 -16.88 -0.08 -9.68
N GLY A 326 -16.43 1.13 -9.99
CA GLY A 326 -15.42 1.36 -11.00
C GLY A 326 -14.03 1.25 -10.40
N ILE A 327 -13.10 0.58 -11.08
CA ILE A 327 -11.67 0.58 -10.76
C ILE A 327 -10.92 1.03 -11.98
N ASP A 328 -10.24 2.15 -11.88
CA ASP A 328 -9.32 2.60 -12.90
C ASP A 328 -8.03 1.78 -12.85
N VAL A 329 -7.57 1.34 -14.01
CA VAL A 329 -6.32 0.61 -14.18
C VAL A 329 -5.40 1.40 -15.09
N PRO A 330 -4.25 1.91 -14.60
CA PRO A 330 -3.35 2.70 -15.42
C PRO A 330 -2.61 1.82 -16.42
N ALA A 331 -2.10 2.42 -17.50
CA ALA A 331 -1.51 1.69 -18.63
C ALA A 331 -0.31 0.79 -18.28
N HIS A 332 0.43 1.14 -17.23
CA HIS A 332 1.61 0.40 -16.78
C HIS A 332 1.34 -0.49 -15.54
N ALA A 333 0.08 -0.66 -15.14
CA ALA A 333 -0.29 -1.65 -14.13
C ALA A 333 0.06 -3.06 -14.62
N ALA A 334 0.65 -3.86 -13.74
CA ALA A 334 0.86 -5.28 -13.97
C ALA A 334 -0.39 -6.09 -13.60
N SER A 335 -1.05 -5.70 -12.51
CA SER A 335 -2.22 -6.41 -12.00
C SER A 335 -2.97 -5.60 -10.93
N PHE A 336 -4.19 -6.03 -10.62
CA PHE A 336 -4.92 -5.59 -9.43
C PHE A 336 -5.60 -6.78 -8.71
N ILE A 337 -5.79 -6.65 -7.40
CA ILE A 337 -6.68 -7.52 -6.63
C ILE A 337 -7.81 -6.67 -6.05
N PHE A 338 -9.04 -7.03 -6.38
CA PHE A 338 -10.23 -6.45 -5.78
C PHE A 338 -10.76 -7.37 -4.69
N THR A 339 -10.93 -6.85 -3.48
CA THR A 339 -11.38 -7.63 -2.33
C THR A 339 -12.70 -7.08 -1.82
N THR A 340 -13.66 -7.98 -1.61
CA THR A 340 -14.94 -7.69 -0.96
C THR A 340 -15.01 -8.37 0.39
N ALA A 341 -15.49 -7.66 1.41
CA ALA A 341 -15.63 -8.16 2.77
C ALA A 341 -16.99 -7.78 3.38
N ILE A 342 -17.53 -8.66 4.22
CA ILE A 342 -18.71 -8.40 5.07
C ILE A 342 -18.40 -8.78 6.52
N ALA A 343 -19.26 -8.36 7.46
CA ALA A 343 -19.06 -8.64 8.89
C ALA A 343 -19.42 -10.09 9.24
N GLU A 344 -20.39 -10.67 8.55
CA GLU A 344 -20.94 -12.00 8.76
C GLU A 344 -19.98 -13.09 8.28
N TYR A 345 -19.60 -14.01 9.18
CA TYR A 345 -18.60 -15.03 8.90
C TYR A 345 -19.11 -16.20 8.04
N ASP A 346 -20.39 -16.50 8.11
CA ASP A 346 -21.04 -17.64 7.44
C ASP A 346 -21.65 -17.26 6.07
N GLN A 347 -21.52 -15.99 5.68
CA GLN A 347 -22.08 -15.43 4.46
C GLN A 347 -20.96 -15.03 3.51
N ALA A 348 -21.19 -14.98 2.21
CA ALA A 348 -20.17 -14.61 1.23
C ALA A 348 -20.39 -13.22 0.68
N ALA A 349 -19.32 -12.43 0.60
CA ALA A 349 -19.23 -11.24 -0.23
C ALA A 349 -18.63 -11.65 -1.58
N ILE A 350 -19.33 -11.40 -2.68
CA ILE A 350 -19.02 -11.99 -3.98
C ILE A 350 -18.91 -10.88 -5.04
N VAL A 351 -17.85 -10.93 -5.85
CA VAL A 351 -17.83 -10.27 -7.15
C VAL A 351 -18.71 -11.06 -8.13
N ALA A 352 -19.94 -10.60 -8.33
CA ALA A 352 -20.93 -11.26 -9.17
C ALA A 352 -20.57 -11.19 -10.66
N GLU A 353 -19.95 -10.09 -11.07
CA GLU A 353 -19.54 -9.84 -12.45
C GLU A 353 -18.36 -8.85 -12.45
N ALA A 354 -17.36 -9.10 -13.28
CA ALA A 354 -16.30 -8.16 -13.59
C ALA A 354 -16.24 -7.94 -15.09
N LYS A 355 -16.18 -6.67 -15.51
CA LYS A 355 -16.11 -6.22 -16.90
C LYS A 355 -14.87 -5.37 -17.13
N GLU A 356 -14.23 -5.59 -18.26
CA GLU A 356 -13.16 -4.72 -18.73
C GLU A 356 -13.72 -3.39 -19.29
N PRO A 357 -12.88 -2.38 -19.56
CA PRO A 357 -13.33 -1.06 -20.03
C PRO A 357 -14.11 -1.10 -21.36
N ALA A 358 -13.88 -2.12 -22.19
CA ALA A 358 -14.64 -2.36 -23.43
C ALA A 358 -16.04 -2.95 -23.20
N GLY A 359 -16.37 -3.34 -21.97
CA GLY A 359 -17.65 -3.94 -21.57
C GLY A 359 -17.69 -5.47 -21.60
N SER A 360 -16.65 -6.14 -22.09
CA SER A 360 -16.56 -7.60 -22.09
C SER A 360 -16.48 -8.14 -20.65
N VAL A 361 -17.23 -9.20 -20.37
CA VAL A 361 -17.18 -9.90 -19.08
C VAL A 361 -15.90 -10.73 -19.01
N ILE A 362 -15.14 -10.56 -17.92
CA ILE A 362 -13.87 -11.27 -17.67
C ILE A 362 -13.95 -12.26 -16.50
N ALA A 363 -14.92 -12.07 -15.60
CA ALA A 363 -15.24 -13.01 -14.53
C ALA A 363 -16.74 -12.92 -14.19
N GLN A 364 -17.42 -14.06 -14.06
CA GLN A 364 -18.82 -14.13 -13.63
C GLN A 364 -19.11 -15.50 -13.00
N PRO A 365 -18.95 -15.69 -11.68
CA PRO A 365 -19.03 -17.01 -11.05
C PRO A 365 -20.49 -17.46 -10.81
N THR A 366 -21.27 -17.69 -11.87
CA THR A 366 -22.68 -18.12 -11.75
C THR A 366 -22.83 -19.57 -11.30
N ASP A 367 -21.93 -20.44 -11.77
CA ASP A 367 -21.92 -21.87 -11.49
C ASP A 367 -20.52 -22.46 -11.72
N GLN A 368 -20.37 -23.74 -11.40
CA GLN A 368 -19.10 -24.45 -11.49
C GLN A 368 -18.60 -24.62 -12.94
N CYS A 369 -19.51 -24.72 -13.92
CA CYS A 369 -19.12 -24.83 -15.33
C CYS A 369 -18.55 -23.51 -15.84
N ASN A 370 -19.17 -22.41 -15.40
CA ASN A 370 -18.74 -21.06 -15.69
C ASN A 370 -17.33 -20.80 -15.15
N TYR A 371 -17.02 -21.22 -13.91
CA TYR A 371 -15.72 -21.04 -13.27
C TYR A 371 -14.49 -21.47 -14.11
N PHE A 372 -14.54 -22.57 -14.86
CA PHE A 372 -13.42 -23.02 -15.72
C PHE A 372 -13.37 -22.33 -17.08
N GLY A 373 -14.49 -21.79 -17.55
CA GLY A 373 -14.62 -21.11 -18.84
C GLY A 373 -14.28 -19.62 -18.82
N GLN A 374 -14.17 -19.02 -17.64
CA GLN A 374 -13.90 -17.58 -17.50
C GLN A 374 -12.45 -17.22 -17.85
N PRO A 375 -12.22 -16.07 -18.51
CA PRO A 375 -10.86 -15.54 -18.74
C PRO A 375 -10.06 -15.38 -17.44
N ILE A 376 -10.73 -14.93 -16.37
CA ILE A 376 -10.17 -14.82 -15.03
C ILE A 376 -10.90 -15.78 -14.10
N ARG A 377 -10.13 -16.66 -13.44
CA ARG A 377 -10.69 -17.62 -12.49
C ARG A 377 -10.88 -16.98 -11.11
N TYR A 378 -11.99 -17.27 -10.44
CA TYR A 378 -12.32 -16.64 -9.16
C TYR A 378 -13.16 -17.57 -8.31
N LEU A 379 -12.61 -18.00 -7.17
CA LEU A 379 -13.32 -18.80 -6.17
C LEU A 379 -13.63 -17.90 -4.97
N TYR A 380 -14.91 -17.62 -4.77
CA TYR A 380 -15.35 -16.81 -3.63
C TYR A 380 -15.43 -17.65 -2.35
N GLY A 381 -15.10 -17.02 -1.23
CA GLY A 381 -15.20 -17.59 0.11
C GLY A 381 -16.29 -16.90 0.93
N THR A 382 -16.57 -17.44 2.11
CA THR A 382 -17.37 -16.73 3.12
C THR A 382 -16.51 -15.65 3.80
N GLN A 383 -17.19 -14.62 4.33
CA GLN A 383 -16.70 -13.36 4.87
C GLN A 383 -15.93 -12.46 3.87
N VAL A 384 -14.90 -12.99 3.23
CA VAL A 384 -13.98 -12.25 2.37
C VAL A 384 -13.67 -13.04 1.10
N SER A 385 -13.74 -12.35 -0.04
CA SER A 385 -13.35 -12.89 -1.34
C SER A 385 -12.51 -11.90 -2.12
N SER A 386 -11.57 -12.41 -2.91
CA SER A 386 -10.65 -11.59 -3.70
C SER A 386 -10.60 -12.05 -5.16
N LEU A 387 -10.82 -11.12 -6.09
CA LEU A 387 -10.65 -11.31 -7.52
C LEU A 387 -9.27 -10.78 -7.93
N TYR A 388 -8.44 -11.61 -8.55
CA TYR A 388 -7.10 -11.23 -9.03
C TYR A 388 -7.04 -11.16 -10.55
N VAL A 389 -6.69 -9.99 -11.10
CA VAL A 389 -6.65 -9.74 -12.55
C VAL A 389 -5.29 -9.17 -12.97
N PRO A 390 -4.58 -9.76 -13.95
CA PRO A 390 -4.79 -11.10 -14.47
C PRO A 390 -4.23 -12.17 -13.52
N ASN A 391 -4.93 -13.29 -13.37
CA ASN A 391 -4.36 -14.53 -12.82
C ASN A 391 -3.99 -15.55 -13.91
N THR A 392 -3.93 -15.11 -15.17
CA THR A 392 -3.41 -15.87 -16.30
C THR A 392 -2.74 -14.94 -17.31
N PRO A 393 -1.55 -15.27 -17.85
CA PRO A 393 -0.89 -14.43 -18.85
C PRO A 393 -1.56 -14.47 -20.22
N THR A 394 -2.55 -15.35 -20.43
CA THR A 394 -3.36 -15.35 -21.67
C THR A 394 -4.30 -14.15 -21.72
N TYR A 395 -4.72 -13.64 -20.56
CA TYR A 395 -5.44 -12.38 -20.45
C TYR A 395 -4.46 -11.21 -20.35
N LYS A 396 -4.63 -10.21 -21.22
CA LYS A 396 -3.87 -8.96 -21.18
C LYS A 396 -4.69 -7.93 -20.44
N LEU A 397 -4.17 -7.45 -19.32
CA LEU A 397 -4.79 -6.36 -18.56
C LEU A 397 -4.97 -5.13 -19.46
N THR A 398 -6.20 -4.66 -19.57
CA THR A 398 -6.57 -3.47 -20.34
C THR A 398 -6.61 -2.26 -19.42
N LYS A 399 -6.10 -1.13 -19.92
CA LYS A 399 -6.13 0.14 -19.19
C LYS A 399 -7.53 0.76 -19.21
N GLY A 400 -7.87 1.52 -18.18
CA GLY A 400 -9.12 2.25 -18.05
C GLY A 400 -10.03 1.69 -16.96
N LEU A 401 -11.31 2.08 -17.00
CA LEU A 401 -12.26 1.77 -15.95
C LEU A 401 -12.86 0.36 -16.07
N HIS A 402 -12.41 -0.55 -15.21
CA HIS A 402 -13.04 -1.86 -15.01
C HIS A 402 -14.28 -1.70 -14.12
N GLN A 403 -15.33 -2.46 -14.40
CA GLN A 403 -16.59 -2.40 -13.63
C GLN A 403 -16.81 -3.72 -12.90
N LEU A 404 -17.03 -3.64 -11.58
CA LEU A 404 -17.24 -4.81 -10.73
C LEU A 404 -18.58 -4.70 -10.02
N THR A 405 -19.45 -5.66 -10.29
CA THR A 405 -20.74 -5.80 -9.60
C THR A 405 -20.57 -6.70 -8.40
N MET A 406 -20.97 -6.23 -7.22
CA MET A 406 -20.86 -7.00 -5.98
C MET A 406 -22.23 -7.51 -5.54
N THR A 407 -22.25 -8.68 -4.91
CA THR A 407 -23.43 -9.25 -4.27
C THR A 407 -23.05 -9.93 -2.96
N SER A 408 -24.05 -10.35 -2.20
CA SER A 408 -23.86 -11.14 -0.99
C SER A 408 -24.91 -12.24 -0.88
N THR A 409 -24.55 -13.34 -0.21
CA THR A 409 -25.53 -14.36 0.20
C THR A 409 -26.40 -13.86 1.36
N ALA A 410 -25.93 -12.86 2.11
CA ALA A 410 -26.68 -12.22 3.17
C ALA A 410 -27.61 -11.13 2.62
N GLN A 411 -28.76 -10.96 3.26
CA GLN A 411 -29.69 -9.88 2.95
C GLN A 411 -29.35 -8.61 3.73
N ASN A 412 -29.49 -7.44 3.10
CA ASN A 412 -29.34 -6.12 3.73
C ASN A 412 -27.97 -5.86 4.40
N VAL A 413 -26.91 -6.50 3.91
CA VAL A 413 -25.55 -6.28 4.42
C VAL A 413 -24.82 -5.18 3.67
N THR A 414 -23.81 -4.63 4.34
CA THR A 414 -22.88 -3.66 3.77
C THR A 414 -21.60 -4.38 3.37
N ILE A 415 -21.25 -4.29 2.09
CA ILE A 415 -20.05 -4.86 1.49
C ILE A 415 -18.96 -3.80 1.50
N LYS A 416 -17.86 -4.06 2.20
CA LYS A 416 -16.64 -3.26 2.13
C LYS A 416 -15.83 -3.70 0.91
N ALA A 417 -15.38 -2.75 0.11
CA ALA A 417 -14.54 -3.03 -1.05
C ALA A 417 -13.16 -2.37 -0.91
N THR A 418 -12.11 -3.10 -1.24
CA THR A 418 -10.75 -2.60 -1.32
C THR A 418 -10.08 -3.02 -2.62
N VAL A 419 -9.08 -2.26 -3.04
CA VAL A 419 -8.23 -2.61 -4.18
C VAL A 419 -6.76 -2.61 -3.77
N SER A 420 -6.02 -3.58 -4.29
CA SER A 420 -4.56 -3.58 -4.28
C SER A 420 -4.06 -3.53 -5.71
N LEU A 421 -3.14 -2.62 -6.00
CA LEU A 421 -2.66 -2.35 -7.35
C LEU A 421 -1.16 -2.61 -7.41
N LYS A 422 -0.70 -3.35 -8.42
CA LYS A 422 0.72 -3.51 -8.73
C LYS A 422 1.06 -2.74 -9.98
N LEU A 423 1.90 -1.72 -9.84
CA LEU A 423 2.47 -0.94 -10.94
C LEU A 423 3.77 -1.59 -11.40
N GLY A 424 3.97 -1.66 -12.71
CA GLY A 424 5.20 -2.19 -13.30
C GLY A 424 5.34 -3.71 -13.19
N LYS A 425 5.93 -4.30 -14.22
CA LYS A 425 6.16 -5.74 -14.31
C LYS A 425 7.40 -6.14 -13.52
N ALA A 426 7.21 -6.66 -12.32
CA ALA A 426 8.29 -7.14 -11.46
C ALA A 426 9.15 -8.21 -12.17
N GLN A 427 10.48 -8.15 -11.94
CA GLN A 427 11.45 -9.13 -12.44
C GLN A 427 11.97 -10.07 -11.34
N LYS A 428 11.78 -9.65 -10.10
CA LYS A 428 12.08 -10.34 -8.83
C LYS A 428 11.12 -9.77 -7.79
N GLY A 429 11.00 -10.40 -6.64
CA GLY A 429 10.15 -9.86 -5.58
C GLY A 429 10.46 -10.40 -4.21
N THR A 430 9.81 -9.83 -3.22
CA THR A 430 9.97 -10.20 -1.81
C THR A 430 8.62 -10.49 -1.19
N LEU A 431 8.51 -11.59 -0.43
CA LEU A 431 7.30 -11.97 0.31
C LEU A 431 7.59 -11.96 1.81
N ASN A 432 6.97 -11.04 2.56
CA ASN A 432 7.06 -11.03 4.02
C ASN A 432 6.08 -12.05 4.60
N VAL A 433 6.43 -12.66 5.74
CA VAL A 433 5.64 -13.74 6.35
C VAL A 433 5.46 -13.51 7.85
N ASN A 434 4.22 -13.63 8.32
CA ASN A 434 3.89 -13.70 9.74
C ASN A 434 3.59 -15.16 10.10
N TRP A 435 4.48 -15.78 10.86
CA TRP A 435 4.34 -17.14 11.34
C TRP A 435 3.59 -17.17 12.66
N HIS A 436 2.54 -17.97 12.72
CA HIS A 436 1.70 -18.18 13.91
C HIS A 436 1.78 -19.65 14.32
N PHE A 437 2.21 -19.93 15.55
CA PHE A 437 2.37 -21.28 16.07
C PHE A 437 1.30 -21.57 17.12
N LEU A 438 0.59 -22.68 16.95
CA LEU A 438 -0.26 -23.25 17.98
C LEU A 438 0.49 -24.34 18.73
N ASN A 439 -0.17 -25.00 19.67
CA ASN A 439 0.44 -26.10 20.40
C ASN A 439 0.49 -27.37 19.55
N LEU A 440 1.71 -27.73 19.13
CA LEU A 440 1.99 -28.88 18.27
C LEU A 440 2.28 -30.17 19.05
N ALA A 441 2.13 -30.17 20.38
CA ALA A 441 2.37 -31.35 21.21
C ALA A 441 1.48 -32.52 20.77
N GLY A 442 2.09 -33.69 20.56
CA GLY A 442 1.42 -34.89 20.02
C GLY A 442 1.47 -35.01 18.49
N SER A 443 2.18 -34.12 17.79
CA SER A 443 2.55 -34.30 16.37
C SER A 443 3.79 -35.19 16.21
N CYS A 444 4.15 -35.53 14.96
CA CYS A 444 5.35 -36.30 14.63
C CYS A 444 6.59 -35.43 14.41
N ILE A 445 6.57 -34.17 14.82
CA ILE A 445 7.75 -33.31 14.74
C ILE A 445 8.73 -33.75 15.83
N GLU A 446 9.89 -34.25 15.42
CA GLU A 446 10.97 -34.62 16.33
C GLU A 446 11.77 -33.37 16.75
N GLY A 447 12.10 -33.26 18.05
CA GLY A 447 12.93 -32.17 18.58
C GLY A 447 12.36 -31.50 19.83
N ALA A 448 12.94 -30.35 20.20
CA ALA A 448 12.40 -29.47 21.23
C ALA A 448 11.02 -28.93 20.79
N THR A 449 10.22 -28.41 21.73
CA THR A 449 8.94 -27.77 21.42
C THR A 449 9.12 -26.71 20.32
N LEU A 450 8.36 -26.81 19.22
CA LEU A 450 8.31 -25.80 18.17
C LEU A 450 7.28 -24.73 18.54
N ASP A 451 7.79 -23.52 18.78
CA ASP A 451 7.06 -22.31 19.15
C ASP A 451 7.74 -21.10 18.48
N ALA A 452 7.18 -19.90 18.65
CA ALA A 452 7.70 -18.67 18.05
C ALA A 452 9.17 -18.39 18.40
N LYS A 453 9.62 -18.78 19.59
CA LYS A 453 11.00 -18.56 20.06
C LYS A 453 11.99 -19.54 19.44
N SER A 454 11.61 -20.81 19.35
CA SER A 454 12.47 -21.90 18.87
C SER A 454 12.45 -22.05 17.36
N ALA A 455 11.37 -21.60 16.69
CA ALA A 455 11.15 -21.77 15.25
C ALA A 455 12.36 -21.42 14.38
N PRO A 456 13.06 -20.29 14.56
CA PRO A 456 14.20 -19.94 13.70
C PRO A 456 15.37 -20.95 13.71
N THR A 457 15.42 -21.82 14.72
CA THR A 457 16.49 -22.82 14.91
C THR A 457 15.98 -24.26 14.91
N HIS A 458 14.66 -24.48 14.87
CA HIS A 458 14.08 -25.81 14.94
C HIS A 458 14.35 -26.57 13.62
N PRO A 459 15.02 -27.74 13.63
CA PRO A 459 15.47 -28.40 12.40
C PRO A 459 14.37 -28.66 11.38
N TRP A 460 13.22 -29.17 11.83
CA TRP A 460 12.05 -29.40 10.96
C TRP A 460 11.55 -28.10 10.32
N PHE A 461 11.41 -27.02 11.08
CA PHE A 461 10.88 -25.75 10.56
C PHE A 461 11.88 -25.09 9.60
N VAL A 462 13.18 -25.14 9.90
CA VAL A 462 14.23 -24.66 8.99
C VAL A 462 14.18 -25.42 7.66
N ALA A 463 14.05 -26.75 7.69
CA ALA A 463 13.91 -27.56 6.47
C ALA A 463 12.64 -27.19 5.67
N THR A 464 11.50 -27.01 6.34
CA THR A 464 10.24 -26.54 5.73
C THR A 464 10.42 -25.19 5.04
N VAL A 465 11.04 -24.22 5.72
CA VAL A 465 11.29 -22.88 5.17
C VAL A 465 12.29 -22.93 4.01
N ASP A 466 13.30 -23.79 4.07
CA ASP A 466 14.27 -23.93 2.99
C ASP A 466 13.67 -24.58 1.74
N SER A 467 12.79 -25.57 1.89
CA SER A 467 12.01 -26.12 0.77
C SER A 467 11.07 -25.06 0.16
N LEU A 468 10.38 -24.27 0.98
CA LEU A 468 9.58 -23.13 0.52
C LEU A 468 10.43 -22.12 -0.29
N LYS A 469 11.61 -21.74 0.21
CA LYS A 469 12.53 -20.84 -0.50
C LYS A 469 12.94 -21.41 -1.86
N GLN A 470 13.19 -22.71 -1.97
CA GLN A 470 13.54 -23.35 -3.24
C GLN A 470 12.43 -23.23 -4.27
N VAL A 471 11.16 -23.38 -3.86
CA VAL A 471 10.02 -23.20 -4.76
C VAL A 471 9.86 -21.73 -5.18
N LEU A 472 9.88 -20.79 -4.22
CA LEU A 472 9.74 -19.36 -4.51
C LEU A 472 10.88 -18.81 -5.39
N ALA A 473 12.10 -19.34 -5.23
CA ALA A 473 13.25 -18.97 -6.04
C ALA A 473 13.06 -19.27 -7.53
N GLN A 474 12.23 -20.26 -7.91
CA GLN A 474 11.89 -20.51 -9.31
C GLN A 474 11.22 -19.28 -9.96
N ALA A 475 10.42 -18.53 -9.19
CA ALA A 475 9.80 -17.28 -9.62
C ALA A 475 10.61 -16.03 -9.25
N LYS A 476 11.86 -16.19 -8.79
CA LYS A 476 12.74 -15.11 -8.32
C LYS A 476 12.14 -14.33 -7.14
N ILE A 477 11.37 -15.02 -6.29
CA ILE A 477 10.82 -14.46 -5.06
C ILE A 477 11.70 -14.90 -3.89
N SER A 478 12.10 -13.94 -3.06
CA SER A 478 12.80 -14.20 -1.79
C SER A 478 11.85 -13.97 -0.61
N LEU A 479 12.08 -14.68 0.51
CA LEU A 479 11.40 -14.34 1.76
C LEU A 479 12.00 -13.05 2.33
N GLY A 480 11.12 -12.13 2.70
CA GLY A 480 11.47 -10.85 3.30
C GLY A 480 11.49 -10.90 4.82
N GLN A 481 10.91 -9.89 5.45
CA GLN A 481 10.74 -9.84 6.89
C GLN A 481 9.86 -10.99 7.37
N GLN A 482 10.31 -11.64 8.44
CA GLN A 482 9.59 -12.73 9.08
C GLN A 482 9.28 -12.36 10.52
N THR A 483 8.03 -12.57 10.95
CA THR A 483 7.63 -12.43 12.35
C THR A 483 7.15 -13.77 12.88
N PHE A 484 7.27 -14.00 14.19
CA PHE A 484 6.93 -15.27 14.84
C PHE A 484 6.06 -14.97 16.06
N THR A 485 4.87 -15.56 16.15
CA THR A 485 3.90 -15.34 17.23
C THR A 485 3.32 -16.67 17.70
N ASP A 486 3.19 -16.85 19.01
CA ASP A 486 2.47 -17.99 19.59
C ASP A 486 0.99 -17.65 19.80
N ILE A 487 0.11 -18.54 19.37
CA ILE A 487 -1.33 -18.47 19.62
C ILE A 487 -1.71 -19.47 20.72
N LYS A 488 -2.30 -18.95 21.79
CA LYS A 488 -2.77 -19.73 22.94
C LYS A 488 -4.28 -19.96 22.87
N GLU A 489 -4.71 -20.81 21.94
CA GLU A 489 -6.10 -21.22 21.78
C GLU A 489 -6.18 -22.74 21.58
N PRO A 490 -6.21 -23.53 22.68
CA PRO A 490 -6.17 -24.99 22.60
C PRO A 490 -7.32 -25.61 21.79
N SER A 491 -8.45 -24.91 21.66
CA SER A 491 -9.58 -25.38 20.85
C SER A 491 -9.25 -25.41 19.35
N LEU A 492 -8.20 -24.71 18.91
CA LEU A 492 -7.79 -24.59 17.51
C LEU A 492 -6.48 -25.32 17.21
N ASP A 493 -5.85 -25.99 18.19
CA ASP A 493 -4.66 -26.83 17.95
C ASP A 493 -4.94 -27.87 16.85
N VAL A 494 -6.18 -28.37 16.80
CA VAL A 494 -6.70 -29.27 15.77
C VAL A 494 -7.88 -28.58 15.10
N VAL A 495 -7.74 -28.23 13.83
CA VAL A 495 -8.71 -27.41 13.09
C VAL A 495 -9.74 -28.30 12.41
N ASP A 496 -11.03 -28.14 12.71
CA ASP A 496 -12.11 -28.73 11.93
C ASP A 496 -12.48 -27.82 10.74
N TYR A 497 -12.25 -28.29 9.52
CA TYR A 497 -12.54 -27.59 8.27
C TYR A 497 -14.03 -27.60 7.88
N GLY A 498 -14.84 -28.49 8.47
CA GLY A 498 -16.23 -28.74 8.03
C GLY A 498 -17.35 -27.90 8.67
N GLY A 499 -17.03 -27.06 9.67
CA GLY A 499 -18.00 -26.25 10.42
C GLY A 499 -18.39 -24.91 9.75
N SER A 500 -19.29 -24.13 10.38
CA SER A 500 -19.54 -22.72 10.02
C SER A 500 -19.84 -21.87 11.27
N PRO A 501 -19.04 -20.81 11.55
CA PRO A 501 -17.70 -20.61 10.99
C PRO A 501 -16.82 -21.81 11.32
N ASN A 502 -16.06 -22.31 10.35
CA ASN A 502 -15.13 -23.41 10.62
C ASN A 502 -13.96 -22.88 11.48
N ASP A 503 -13.28 -23.79 12.17
CA ASP A 503 -12.14 -23.45 13.04
C ASP A 503 -11.05 -22.69 12.27
N GLN A 504 -10.93 -22.96 10.97
CA GLN A 504 -10.02 -22.27 10.06
C GLN A 504 -10.28 -20.76 10.03
N GLN A 505 -11.53 -20.33 9.83
CA GLN A 505 -11.87 -18.90 9.79
C GLN A 505 -11.63 -18.20 11.13
N LYS A 506 -12.00 -18.86 12.23
CA LYS A 506 -11.71 -18.35 13.58
C LYS A 506 -10.20 -18.19 13.74
N LEU A 507 -9.40 -19.15 13.29
CA LEU A 507 -7.95 -19.09 13.39
C LEU A 507 -7.33 -17.98 12.53
N LEU A 508 -7.71 -17.88 11.26
CA LEU A 508 -7.18 -16.87 10.34
C LEU A 508 -7.47 -15.43 10.81
N SER A 509 -8.63 -15.22 11.45
CA SER A 509 -8.99 -13.91 12.01
C SER A 509 -8.17 -13.50 13.23
N MET A 510 -7.42 -14.42 13.86
CA MET A 510 -6.51 -14.09 14.97
C MET A 510 -5.29 -13.25 14.54
N SER A 511 -5.09 -13.05 13.23
CA SER A 511 -4.07 -12.16 12.70
C SER A 511 -4.40 -10.66 12.79
N ALA A 512 -5.50 -10.27 13.44
CA ALA A 512 -5.97 -8.88 13.52
C ALA A 512 -4.98 -7.90 14.15
N ASP A 513 -3.98 -8.39 14.90
CA ASP A 513 -2.89 -7.58 15.47
C ASP A 513 -1.78 -7.26 14.45
N LYS A 514 -1.82 -7.87 13.26
CA LYS A 514 -0.83 -7.67 12.20
C LYS A 514 -1.23 -6.54 11.28
N SER A 515 -0.20 -5.96 10.65
CA SER A 515 -0.33 -4.88 9.68
C SER A 515 0.73 -5.02 8.59
N GLY A 516 0.50 -4.34 7.47
CA GLY A 516 1.48 -4.24 6.38
C GLY A 516 1.33 -5.34 5.32
N SER A 517 2.31 -5.40 4.43
CA SER A 517 2.31 -6.34 3.31
C SER A 517 3.03 -7.62 3.69
N ALA A 518 2.30 -8.53 4.35
CA ALA A 518 2.79 -9.84 4.73
C ALA A 518 1.67 -10.89 4.62
N ILE A 519 2.05 -12.15 4.38
CA ILE A 519 1.13 -13.28 4.45
C ILE A 519 1.15 -13.88 5.86
N ASN A 520 -0.01 -14.25 6.39
CA ASN A 520 -0.06 -15.03 7.63
C ASN A 520 -0.01 -16.52 7.31
N VAL A 521 0.87 -17.25 8.01
CA VAL A 521 0.99 -18.70 7.95
C VAL A 521 0.77 -19.27 9.34
N PHE A 522 -0.25 -20.12 9.48
CA PHE A 522 -0.61 -20.75 10.74
C PHE A 522 -0.16 -22.21 10.74
N VAL A 523 0.69 -22.56 11.71
CA VAL A 523 1.18 -23.92 11.93
C VAL A 523 0.34 -24.56 13.02
N VAL A 524 -0.49 -25.52 12.64
CA VAL A 524 -1.43 -26.22 13.54
C VAL A 524 -1.00 -27.68 13.73
N ARG A 525 -1.50 -28.34 14.78
CA ARG A 525 -1.16 -29.75 15.01
C ARG A 525 -1.75 -30.64 13.92
N GLU A 526 -3.01 -30.43 13.57
CA GLU A 526 -3.77 -31.24 12.62
C GLU A 526 -4.89 -30.42 11.98
N ILE A 527 -5.24 -30.75 10.74
CA ILE A 527 -6.46 -30.26 10.07
C ILE A 527 -7.36 -31.47 9.80
N LYS A 528 -8.53 -31.49 10.44
CA LYS A 528 -9.58 -32.48 10.25
C LYS A 528 -10.53 -32.02 9.15
N GLY A 529 -10.90 -32.94 8.28
CA GLY A 529 -11.87 -32.69 7.21
C GLY A 529 -11.22 -32.74 5.82
N GLY A 530 -11.41 -33.87 5.17
CA GLY A 530 -11.12 -34.13 3.76
C GLY A 530 -11.98 -35.32 3.36
N GLY A 531 -12.87 -35.15 2.38
CA GLY A 531 -13.88 -36.15 2.04
C GLY A 531 -13.30 -37.56 1.88
N GLY A 532 -13.59 -38.45 2.84
CA GLY A 532 -13.49 -39.90 2.74
C GLY A 532 -12.13 -40.57 2.52
N LEU A 533 -11.04 -39.88 2.20
CA LEU A 533 -9.80 -40.52 1.71
C LEU A 533 -8.46 -40.05 2.30
N GLY A 534 -8.39 -39.14 3.28
CA GLY A 534 -7.11 -38.78 3.90
C GLY A 534 -7.09 -37.57 4.83
N VAL A 535 -5.92 -37.31 5.42
CA VAL A 535 -5.60 -36.14 6.26
C VAL A 535 -5.37 -34.90 5.35
N THR A 536 -5.99 -33.78 5.68
CA THR A 536 -5.75 -32.49 5.00
C THR A 536 -4.43 -31.90 5.49
N LEU A 537 -3.51 -31.64 4.55
CA LEU A 537 -2.13 -31.23 4.86
C LEU A 537 -1.98 -29.71 4.99
N GLY A 538 -2.77 -28.95 4.23
CA GLY A 538 -2.78 -27.50 4.23
C GLY A 538 -4.10 -26.96 3.67
N VAL A 539 -4.36 -25.69 3.92
CA VAL A 539 -5.55 -24.96 3.44
C VAL A 539 -5.19 -23.50 3.19
N SER A 540 -5.53 -22.98 2.01
CA SER A 540 -5.56 -21.54 1.76
C SER A 540 -6.87 -20.89 2.23
N GLY A 541 -6.77 -19.76 2.91
CA GLY A 541 -7.92 -18.97 3.34
C GLY A 541 -8.72 -18.35 2.19
N GLY A 542 -8.12 -18.19 1.02
CA GLY A 542 -8.78 -17.70 -0.20
C GLY A 542 -8.05 -18.14 -1.44
N ILE A 543 -8.77 -18.27 -2.56
CA ILE A 543 -8.20 -18.67 -3.86
C ILE A 543 -8.72 -17.73 -4.95
N PRO A 544 -8.07 -16.58 -5.20
CA PRO A 544 -6.93 -15.99 -4.47
C PRO A 544 -7.28 -15.42 -3.09
N GLY A 545 -6.25 -15.15 -2.28
CA GLY A 545 -6.39 -14.52 -0.96
C GLY A 545 -6.29 -12.97 -1.00
N PRO A 546 -6.75 -12.28 0.06
CA PRO A 546 -6.73 -10.82 0.14
C PRO A 546 -5.34 -10.28 0.55
N PRO A 547 -4.59 -9.61 -0.35
CA PRO A 547 -3.18 -9.26 -0.12
C PRO A 547 -3.00 -8.27 1.04
N GLY A 548 -2.34 -8.68 2.11
CA GLY A 548 -2.03 -7.81 3.26
C GLY A 548 -3.25 -7.43 4.10
N LEU A 549 -4.41 -8.06 3.86
CA LEU A 549 -5.59 -7.90 4.70
C LEU A 549 -5.49 -8.92 5.83
N HIS A 550 -5.42 -8.44 7.06
CA HIS A 550 -5.32 -9.28 8.25
C HIS A 550 -6.62 -9.29 9.05
N GLY A 551 -6.78 -10.24 9.95
CA GLY A 551 -7.91 -10.29 10.87
C GLY A 551 -9.23 -10.81 10.28
N THR A 552 -9.19 -11.49 9.13
CA THR A 552 -10.38 -12.06 8.49
C THR A 552 -10.28 -13.58 8.35
N GLY A 553 -11.40 -14.24 8.08
CA GLY A 553 -11.50 -15.68 7.82
C GLY A 553 -10.76 -16.14 6.56
N SER A 554 -10.24 -15.22 5.75
CA SER A 554 -9.46 -15.52 4.54
C SER A 554 -8.03 -14.96 4.61
N SER A 555 -7.60 -14.43 5.76
CA SER A 555 -6.35 -13.67 5.94
C SER A 555 -5.07 -14.51 6.09
N GLY A 556 -4.95 -15.66 5.42
CA GLY A 556 -3.70 -16.43 5.43
C GLY A 556 -3.84 -17.85 4.91
N VAL A 557 -2.84 -18.67 5.23
CA VAL A 557 -2.78 -20.10 4.93
C VAL A 557 -2.51 -20.91 6.19
N LEU A 558 -2.98 -22.16 6.20
CA LEU A 558 -2.78 -23.12 7.28
C LEU A 558 -1.91 -24.27 6.79
N MET A 559 -1.01 -24.73 7.65
CA MET A 559 -0.20 -25.92 7.42
C MET A 559 -0.28 -26.83 8.65
N SER A 560 -0.57 -28.11 8.41
CA SER A 560 -0.60 -29.14 9.43
C SER A 560 0.79 -29.67 9.75
N ALA A 561 1.14 -29.76 11.03
CA ALA A 561 2.33 -30.47 11.51
C ALA A 561 2.27 -31.98 11.21
N GLN A 562 1.09 -32.54 10.90
CA GLN A 562 0.98 -33.94 10.45
C GLN A 562 1.58 -34.19 9.06
N THR A 563 1.94 -33.16 8.29
CA THR A 563 2.78 -33.32 7.09
C THR A 563 4.06 -34.12 7.39
N ALA A 564 4.67 -33.89 8.56
CA ALA A 564 5.79 -34.68 9.07
C ALA A 564 5.42 -36.17 9.27
N CYS A 565 4.22 -36.45 9.78
CA CYS A 565 3.72 -37.82 9.96
C CYS A 565 3.47 -38.53 8.63
N ALA A 566 2.96 -37.78 7.64
CA ALA A 566 2.71 -38.28 6.30
C ALA A 566 4.00 -38.52 5.49
N LYS A 567 5.17 -38.17 6.05
CA LYS A 567 6.48 -38.15 5.37
C LYS A 567 6.46 -37.32 4.08
N THR A 568 5.62 -36.29 4.06
CA THR A 568 5.53 -35.33 2.96
C THR A 568 6.40 -34.11 3.28
N ASP A 569 6.99 -33.49 2.27
CA ASP A 569 7.68 -32.23 2.43
C ASP A 569 6.68 -31.11 2.80
N ALA A 570 6.73 -30.66 4.06
CA ALA A 570 5.89 -29.60 4.58
C ALA A 570 6.09 -28.26 3.86
N GLY A 571 7.31 -27.99 3.36
CA GLY A 571 7.61 -26.80 2.57
C GLY A 571 6.89 -26.81 1.23
N LEU A 572 6.74 -27.99 0.60
CA LEU A 572 5.94 -28.15 -0.61
C LEU A 572 4.44 -27.97 -0.34
N THR A 573 3.91 -28.53 0.75
CA THR A 573 2.52 -28.28 1.16
C THR A 573 2.28 -26.79 1.38
N LEU A 574 3.15 -26.12 2.13
CA LEU A 574 3.02 -24.68 2.34
C LEU A 574 3.12 -23.90 1.04
N ALA A 575 4.06 -24.25 0.16
CA ALA A 575 4.20 -23.59 -1.14
C ALA A 575 2.96 -23.80 -2.03
N HIS A 576 2.29 -24.95 -1.95
CA HIS A 576 1.02 -25.21 -2.64
C HIS A 576 -0.09 -24.27 -2.16
N GLU A 577 -0.29 -24.16 -0.84
CA GLU A 577 -1.31 -23.27 -0.28
C GLU A 577 -0.99 -21.79 -0.50
N LEU A 578 0.28 -21.41 -0.42
CA LEU A 578 0.73 -20.06 -0.81
C LEU A 578 0.50 -19.81 -2.30
N GLY A 579 0.69 -20.82 -3.15
CA GLY A 579 0.35 -20.77 -4.57
C GLY A 579 -1.12 -20.39 -4.77
N HIS A 580 -2.03 -21.07 -4.07
CA HIS A 580 -3.46 -20.73 -4.07
C HIS A 580 -3.73 -19.29 -3.62
N TYR A 581 -3.15 -18.90 -2.49
CA TYR A 581 -3.31 -17.55 -1.96
C TYR A 581 -2.82 -16.48 -2.96
N LEU A 582 -1.71 -16.76 -3.65
CA LEU A 582 -1.11 -15.88 -4.66
C LEU A 582 -1.78 -15.96 -6.03
N GLY A 583 -2.83 -16.78 -6.17
CA GLY A 583 -3.71 -16.81 -7.34
C GLY A 583 -3.48 -17.95 -8.32
N LEU A 584 -2.77 -19.01 -7.91
CA LEU A 584 -2.65 -20.24 -8.67
C LEU A 584 -3.81 -21.19 -8.36
N PHE A 585 -4.14 -22.05 -9.32
CA PHE A 585 -5.18 -23.06 -9.18
C PHE A 585 -4.58 -24.43 -9.38
N HIS A 586 -5.33 -25.46 -9.01
CA HIS A 586 -4.90 -26.81 -9.33
C HIS A 586 -4.71 -26.94 -10.83
N ASN A 587 -3.59 -27.54 -11.22
CA ASN A 587 -3.31 -27.74 -12.63
C ASN A 587 -4.28 -28.73 -13.28
N GLN A 588 -4.90 -29.56 -12.43
CA GLN A 588 -6.05 -30.40 -12.74
C GLN A 588 -6.93 -30.54 -11.50
N GLU A 589 -8.24 -30.36 -11.66
CA GLU A 589 -9.22 -30.69 -10.62
C GLU A 589 -9.84 -32.08 -10.86
N SER A 590 -10.03 -32.85 -9.79
CA SER A 590 -10.74 -34.13 -9.82
C SER A 590 -12.20 -33.95 -9.42
N TYR A 591 -13.11 -34.31 -10.32
CA TYR A 591 -14.53 -34.41 -9.97
C TYR A 591 -14.83 -35.81 -9.46
N ALA A 592 -15.14 -35.94 -8.17
CA ALA A 592 -15.78 -37.14 -7.68
C ALA A 592 -17.25 -37.15 -8.13
N ASN A 593 -17.55 -38.04 -9.08
CA ASN A 593 -18.88 -38.57 -9.44
C ASN A 593 -19.67 -37.84 -10.54
N PRO A 594 -19.32 -38.03 -11.82
CA PRO A 594 -20.22 -37.70 -12.93
C PRO A 594 -21.45 -38.63 -12.94
N GLY A 595 -22.61 -38.13 -13.38
CA GLY A 595 -23.82 -38.93 -13.48
C GLY A 595 -23.74 -39.94 -14.65
N TYR A 596 -24.25 -41.16 -14.47
CA TYR A 596 -24.37 -42.15 -15.56
C TYR A 596 -25.78 -42.13 -16.14
N ASP A 597 -25.93 -41.74 -17.42
CA ASP A 597 -27.20 -41.89 -18.12
C ASP A 597 -27.32 -43.33 -18.65
N ALA A 598 -28.13 -44.12 -17.95
CA ALA A 598 -28.38 -45.52 -18.30
C ALA A 598 -29.09 -45.70 -19.65
N GLN A 599 -29.81 -44.69 -20.14
CA GLN A 599 -30.52 -44.76 -21.43
C GLN A 599 -29.57 -44.50 -22.61
N GLN A 600 -28.60 -43.60 -22.43
CA GLN A 600 -27.62 -43.26 -23.48
C GLN A 600 -26.31 -44.05 -23.38
N LYS A 601 -26.11 -44.86 -22.32
CA LYS A 601 -24.85 -45.57 -22.03
C LYS A 601 -23.62 -44.64 -22.07
N LYS A 602 -23.81 -43.39 -21.64
CA LYS A 602 -22.81 -42.33 -21.68
C LYS A 602 -22.68 -41.72 -20.30
N VAL A 603 -21.46 -41.36 -19.92
CA VAL A 603 -21.27 -40.53 -18.73
C VAL A 603 -21.68 -39.11 -19.08
N VAL A 604 -22.58 -38.55 -18.27
CA VAL A 604 -23.03 -37.18 -18.41
C VAL A 604 -22.16 -36.34 -17.49
N CYS A 605 -21.26 -35.58 -18.09
CA CYS A 605 -20.59 -34.51 -17.38
C CYS A 605 -21.65 -33.50 -16.90
N PRO A 606 -21.55 -32.99 -15.66
CA PRO A 606 -22.45 -31.95 -15.17
C PRO A 606 -22.34 -30.65 -16.01
N CYS A 607 -21.26 -30.50 -16.78
CA CYS A 607 -20.98 -29.37 -17.68
C CYS A 607 -20.73 -29.84 -19.12
N PRO A 608 -21.09 -29.05 -20.15
CA PRO A 608 -20.57 -29.27 -21.50
C PRO A 608 -19.04 -29.18 -21.49
N CYS A 609 -18.33 -30.14 -22.10
CA CYS A 609 -16.87 -30.06 -22.22
C CYS A 609 -16.52 -28.80 -23.04
N THR A 610 -16.01 -27.75 -22.40
CA THR A 610 -15.41 -26.59 -23.07
C THR A 610 -13.96 -26.90 -23.42
N GLU A 611 -13.27 -25.99 -24.12
CA GLU A 611 -11.83 -26.13 -24.37
C GLU A 611 -10.98 -26.24 -23.08
N ASN A 612 -11.51 -25.74 -21.95
CA ASN A 612 -10.85 -25.75 -20.63
C ASN A 612 -11.28 -26.95 -19.74
N MET A 613 -12.04 -27.90 -20.30
CA MET A 613 -12.45 -29.14 -19.62
C MET A 613 -12.05 -30.35 -20.47
N ILE A 614 -11.25 -31.27 -19.91
CA ILE A 614 -10.95 -32.54 -20.56
C ILE A 614 -11.99 -33.58 -20.17
N CYS A 615 -12.58 -34.21 -21.17
CA CYS A 615 -13.41 -35.41 -21.04
C CYS A 615 -12.54 -36.62 -21.38
N GLN A 616 -12.03 -37.32 -20.36
CA GLN A 616 -11.10 -38.45 -20.52
C GLN A 616 -11.84 -39.79 -20.40
N LYS A 617 -11.56 -40.72 -21.31
CA LYS A 617 -11.91 -42.15 -21.15
C LYS A 617 -10.76 -42.84 -20.43
N ASP A 618 -10.92 -43.15 -19.15
CA ASP A 618 -9.97 -44.02 -18.46
C ASP A 618 -10.30 -45.49 -18.71
N PHE A 619 -9.24 -46.31 -18.76
CA PHE A 619 -9.19 -47.75 -19.02
C PHE A 619 -10.45 -48.53 -18.58
N GLY A 620 -11.41 -48.67 -19.50
CA GLY A 620 -12.35 -49.79 -19.49
C GLY A 620 -13.81 -49.58 -19.07
N ALA A 621 -14.30 -48.40 -18.63
CA ALA A 621 -15.76 -48.27 -18.45
C ALA A 621 -16.39 -46.86 -18.31
N THR A 622 -15.67 -45.79 -17.93
CA THR A 622 -16.32 -44.50 -17.61
C THR A 622 -15.54 -43.30 -18.14
N GLU A 623 -16.24 -42.37 -18.81
CA GLU A 623 -15.73 -41.04 -19.19
C GLU A 623 -15.76 -40.12 -17.95
N TRP A 624 -14.69 -39.37 -17.67
CA TRP A 624 -14.59 -38.41 -16.55
C TRP A 624 -14.33 -36.99 -17.07
N CYS A 625 -14.99 -36.00 -16.47
CA CYS A 625 -14.68 -34.59 -16.70
C CYS A 625 -13.60 -34.13 -15.72
N ARG A 626 -12.59 -33.41 -16.21
CA ARG A 626 -11.54 -32.78 -15.40
C ARG A 626 -11.39 -31.32 -15.79
N GLY A 627 -11.45 -30.44 -14.79
CA GLY A 627 -11.13 -29.02 -14.98
C GLY A 627 -9.63 -28.85 -15.15
N ILE A 628 -9.20 -28.05 -16.11
CA ILE A 628 -7.79 -27.70 -16.31
C ILE A 628 -7.57 -26.28 -15.78
N ASP A 629 -6.38 -25.97 -15.29
CA ASP A 629 -5.89 -24.61 -15.04
C ASP A 629 -6.20 -23.62 -16.19
N PRO A 630 -6.48 -22.32 -15.94
CA PRO A 630 -6.46 -21.29 -17.00
C PRO A 630 -5.06 -21.10 -17.62
N LEU A 631 -4.01 -21.65 -17.01
CA LEU A 631 -2.64 -21.56 -17.49
C LEU A 631 -2.32 -22.66 -18.53
N PRO A 632 -2.03 -22.33 -19.80
CA PRO A 632 -1.90 -23.33 -20.86
C PRO A 632 -0.67 -24.25 -20.73
N ASP A 633 0.33 -23.87 -19.93
CA ASP A 633 1.61 -24.60 -19.77
C ASP A 633 1.62 -25.58 -18.56
N THR A 634 0.56 -25.58 -17.74
CA THR A 634 0.44 -26.39 -16.52
C THR A 634 -0.21 -27.76 -16.74
N GLN A 635 -0.52 -28.14 -18.00
CA GLN A 635 -1.01 -29.46 -18.45
C GLN A 635 -0.66 -30.61 -17.48
N PHE A 636 -1.55 -31.61 -17.32
CA PHE A 636 -1.38 -32.71 -16.37
C PHE A 636 0.08 -33.12 -16.11
N LYS A 637 0.61 -32.66 -14.99
CA LYS A 637 1.98 -32.88 -14.53
C LYS A 637 1.93 -33.12 -13.03
N PRO A 638 2.05 -34.38 -12.58
CA PRO A 638 2.08 -34.71 -11.15
C PRO A 638 3.24 -34.06 -10.39
N THR A 639 4.29 -33.62 -11.10
CA THR A 639 5.43 -32.89 -10.53
C THR A 639 5.19 -31.37 -10.40
N ASN A 640 4.07 -30.85 -10.91
CA ASN A 640 3.72 -29.44 -10.75
C ASN A 640 3.37 -29.15 -9.29
N LEU A 641 3.75 -27.97 -8.80
CA LEU A 641 3.43 -27.55 -7.44
C LEU A 641 1.93 -27.64 -7.15
N MET A 642 1.08 -27.27 -8.12
CA MET A 642 -0.37 -27.19 -7.96
C MET A 642 -1.08 -28.49 -8.29
N TYR A 643 -0.40 -29.64 -8.26
CA TYR A 643 -1.07 -30.93 -8.33
C TYR A 643 -1.71 -31.27 -6.97
N TRP A 644 -3.00 -31.59 -6.97
CA TRP A 644 -3.83 -31.68 -5.75
C TRP A 644 -3.54 -32.89 -4.85
N ALA A 645 -2.88 -33.93 -5.34
CA ALA A 645 -2.65 -35.16 -4.59
C ALA A 645 -1.17 -35.31 -4.17
N ALA A 646 -0.96 -35.55 -2.87
CA ALA A 646 0.31 -36.07 -2.37
C ALA A 646 0.37 -37.57 -2.68
N HIS A 647 1.25 -38.01 -3.59
CA HIS A 647 1.45 -39.45 -3.81
C HIS A 647 2.29 -40.03 -2.66
N GLY A 648 1.72 -40.99 -1.93
CA GLY A 648 2.34 -41.64 -0.76
C GLY A 648 3.47 -42.62 -1.10
N GLY A 649 4.54 -42.14 -1.73
CA GLY A 649 5.78 -42.88 -1.97
C GLY A 649 7.01 -41.99 -1.80
N GLU A 650 8.16 -42.60 -1.52
CA GLU A 650 9.44 -41.93 -1.22
C GLU A 650 10.05 -41.14 -2.41
N ASP A 651 9.35 -41.03 -3.54
CA ASP A 651 9.81 -40.44 -4.81
C ASP A 651 8.96 -39.25 -5.32
N PHE A 652 8.22 -38.54 -4.45
CA PHE A 652 7.54 -37.31 -4.90
C PHE A 652 8.54 -36.14 -5.01
N THR A 653 9.25 -36.06 -6.13
CA THR A 653 10.07 -34.89 -6.52
C THR A 653 9.21 -33.80 -7.17
N GLY A 654 8.10 -33.42 -6.52
CA GLY A 654 7.18 -32.37 -6.97
C GLY A 654 7.64 -30.96 -6.60
N GLY A 655 6.84 -29.94 -6.95
CA GLY A 655 7.11 -28.54 -6.58
C GLY A 655 7.64 -27.65 -7.71
N THR A 656 7.48 -28.07 -8.97
CA THR A 656 7.86 -27.23 -10.12
C THR A 656 6.79 -26.21 -10.46
N LEU A 657 7.20 -24.96 -10.69
CA LEU A 657 6.36 -23.89 -11.22
C LEU A 657 6.63 -23.68 -12.70
N THR A 658 5.58 -23.58 -13.51
CA THR A 658 5.72 -23.19 -14.92
C THR A 658 6.06 -21.71 -15.06
N PRO A 659 6.61 -21.26 -16.20
CA PRO A 659 6.85 -19.83 -16.43
C PRO A 659 5.60 -18.96 -16.25
N ASN A 660 4.42 -19.45 -16.64
CA ASN A 660 3.18 -18.70 -16.41
C ASN A 660 2.79 -18.65 -14.92
N GLN A 661 2.92 -19.75 -14.17
CA GLN A 661 2.68 -19.75 -12.73
C GLN A 661 3.64 -18.79 -12.00
N GLN A 662 4.93 -18.83 -12.36
CA GLN A 662 5.95 -17.90 -11.84
C GLN A 662 5.55 -16.45 -12.10
N ARG A 663 5.04 -16.16 -13.30
CA ARG A 663 4.59 -14.80 -13.67
C ARG A 663 3.39 -14.34 -12.85
N VAL A 664 2.40 -15.19 -12.66
CA VAL A 664 1.18 -14.89 -11.87
C VAL A 664 1.57 -14.56 -10.43
N ILE A 665 2.36 -15.39 -9.76
CA ILE A 665 2.73 -15.11 -8.37
C ILE A 665 3.64 -13.89 -8.23
N LEU A 666 4.53 -13.65 -9.21
CA LEU A 666 5.43 -12.50 -9.20
C LEU A 666 4.68 -11.17 -9.39
N ASP A 667 3.58 -11.19 -10.17
CA ASP A 667 2.72 -10.04 -10.39
C ASP A 667 1.67 -9.87 -9.30
N ASN A 668 1.61 -10.72 -8.29
CA ASN A 668 0.66 -10.54 -7.21
C ASN A 668 1.04 -9.28 -6.38
N PRO A 669 0.08 -8.39 -6.06
CA PRO A 669 0.33 -7.25 -5.18
C PRO A 669 0.98 -7.64 -3.84
N LEU A 670 0.69 -8.79 -3.24
CA LEU A 670 1.33 -9.20 -1.98
C LEU A 670 2.86 -9.38 -2.08
N VAL A 671 3.38 -9.58 -3.30
CA VAL A 671 4.81 -9.69 -3.56
C VAL A 671 5.37 -8.30 -3.85
N GLY A 672 6.30 -7.82 -3.01
CA GLY A 672 6.99 -6.54 -3.21
C GLY A 672 7.89 -6.53 -4.44
N HIS A 673 8.32 -5.33 -4.87
CA HIS A 673 9.30 -5.14 -5.95
C HIS A 673 10.75 -5.33 -5.50
#